data_AF-A0A2U1ARS1-F1
#
_entry.id   AF-A0A2U1ARS1-F1
#
_cell.length_a   1.000
_cell.length_b   1.000
_cell.length_c   1.000
_cell.angle_alpha   90.00
_cell.angle_beta   90.00
_cell.angle_gamma   90.00
#
_symmetry.space_group_name_H-M   'P 1'
#
loop_
_entity.id
_entity.type
_entity.pdbx_description
1 polymer ?
#
loop_
_entity_poly.entity_id
_entity_poly.type
_entity_poly.pdbx_seq_one_letter_code
_entity_poly.pdbx_strand_id
1 'polypeptide(L)'
;MKFLLLFCFLCSLAAGGVDFLRLKPDFSRSDWRELLIPSGAGEPSVRGNALELPPGSLLATQRFPLVKGEIKIKAGVSGAVKLKLAFYRAGSRLGELPVAAVASVPASRAPANSEEFRLEVAAPGPGNGRLSALELRLAVDGAPLTGDPFFRNALGRDHWLIRGNGRDWDNLSYGGPDSGVRIESAAGPAGGNILAVTDTGTVNSATFPYAGERLLIGAWLKQENLRRDANAPAWAYATVQAVLFDRTGREIGHCDLTPLAPGDTPWKFYWLEVEPGSWSRQVDSFGLYIRVFDGAHGTLKTGMAVAIRQEDGSKSRRSYNAAQGTVRIDAARPGKLFTPLWQAADMSYAVDTYHPSMRYALAELRRAGVRQLRLREFMQGLRIVKNLAPDGSFELDFTNADRALDYVVRELGFDLTVTVESSPNQLSVKPDPGDPYANSHPPRDNRVWGNIVKAAVNHWIDRYGRDAVARWSFECWNEPNSSAFFKGTDAQFTDLFQAYLEALTEVEAERNIQLNIGTMSAFEATSWFFNLFERARSTGKLDRIDFISFHLYAGFIGSLESFTRNIARMRRIAAEFPPMDKRPLYLTEYNANTMNDVKLDTGANAAFAVKVARLFLDGGIERAYFFCVCDHLYLYSGRHFEGGLGLFTASGIPKPAFNAVALLNRLTGNRRLPVSSSNDPFDAVAGVDENGAVRVLLTTFDELQPEAAAAARVRLELDWTGRSRNIAPLLIRVDSAHANSHAAYQKAGSPTIAAHPDVTPFRRANEMKPEPVKKFRFAGNKLLIDLEPELNSVTCVEIAPPESR
;
A
#
# COMPACT_ATOMS: atom_id res chain seq x y z
N MET A 1 -60.10 -12.27 -34.60
CA MET A 1 -58.78 -12.55 -35.21
C MET A 1 -58.07 -11.23 -35.46
N LYS A 2 -56.80 -11.12 -35.06
CA LYS A 2 -55.84 -10.00 -35.20
C LYS A 2 -56.06 -8.81 -34.26
N PHE A 3 -55.18 -8.50 -33.30
CA PHE A 3 -53.73 -8.17 -33.28
C PHE A 3 -53.42 -6.69 -33.50
N LEU A 4 -52.54 -6.21 -32.61
CA LEU A 4 -51.49 -5.20 -32.74
C LEU A 4 -51.76 -3.76 -32.22
N LEU A 5 -50.85 -3.37 -31.32
CA LEU A 5 -50.31 -2.03 -31.05
C LEU A 5 -51.07 -1.11 -30.08
N LEU A 6 -50.82 -1.30 -28.78
CA LEU A 6 -50.68 -0.18 -27.84
C LEU A 6 -49.21 -0.14 -27.38
N PHE A 7 -48.46 0.77 -27.98
CA PHE A 7 -47.03 0.96 -27.76
C PHE A 7 -46.78 1.75 -26.47
N CYS A 8 -45.73 1.34 -25.76
CA CYS A 8 -45.24 1.83 -24.49
C CYS A 8 -45.11 3.37 -24.41
N PHE A 9 -45.85 3.97 -23.45
CA PHE A 9 -45.51 5.26 -22.83
C PHE A 9 -45.18 5.01 -21.36
N LEU A 10 -44.06 4.33 -21.13
CA LEU A 10 -43.33 4.37 -19.87
C LEU A 10 -42.03 5.12 -20.19
N CYS A 11 -42.13 6.45 -20.15
CA CYS A 11 -40.94 7.28 -19.96
C CYS A 11 -40.31 6.86 -18.64
N SER A 12 -39.30 5.99 -18.71
CA SER A 12 -38.29 5.89 -17.68
C SER A 12 -37.74 7.29 -17.45
N LEU A 13 -38.10 7.92 -16.34
CA LEU A 13 -37.34 9.02 -15.77
C LEU A 13 -35.91 8.51 -15.63
N ALA A 14 -35.04 8.88 -16.56
CA ALA A 14 -33.61 8.66 -16.44
C ALA A 14 -33.14 9.46 -15.22
N ALA A 15 -32.93 8.78 -14.09
CA ALA A 15 -32.27 9.35 -12.93
C ALA A 15 -30.89 9.84 -13.40
N GLY A 16 -30.72 11.15 -13.53
CA GLY A 16 -29.44 11.73 -13.94
C GLY A 16 -28.39 11.47 -12.86
N GLY A 17 -27.25 10.88 -13.24
CA GLY A 17 -26.13 10.64 -12.32
C GLY A 17 -25.65 11.88 -11.57
N VAL A 18 -25.00 11.66 -10.43
CA VAL A 18 -24.46 12.70 -9.53
C VAL A 18 -23.16 13.24 -10.10
N ASP A 19 -22.95 14.56 -10.04
CA ASP A 19 -21.69 15.18 -10.47
C ASP A 19 -20.57 14.84 -9.49
N PHE A 20 -19.68 13.93 -9.89
CA PHE A 20 -18.42 13.70 -9.16
C PHE A 20 -17.42 14.81 -9.46
N LEU A 21 -17.37 15.26 -10.72
CA LEU A 21 -16.61 16.42 -11.17
C LEU A 21 -17.54 17.36 -11.92
N ARG A 22 -17.40 18.67 -11.67
CA ARG A 22 -17.96 19.72 -12.51
C ARG A 22 -16.94 20.82 -12.74
N LEU A 23 -16.78 21.21 -14.00
CA LEU A 23 -15.98 22.32 -14.47
C LEU A 23 -16.87 23.23 -15.31
N LYS A 24 -16.93 24.52 -14.99
CA LYS A 24 -17.72 25.55 -15.67
C LYS A 24 -17.01 26.90 -15.53
N PRO A 25 -15.92 27.14 -16.28
CA PRO A 25 -15.14 28.38 -16.17
C PRO A 25 -15.97 29.60 -16.56
N ASP A 26 -15.73 30.71 -15.88
CA ASP A 26 -16.16 32.05 -16.28
C ASP A 26 -14.99 32.74 -16.98
N PHE A 27 -15.06 32.85 -18.31
CA PHE A 27 -13.99 33.40 -19.13
C PHE A 27 -13.79 34.90 -18.93
N SER A 28 -14.74 35.60 -18.30
CA SER A 28 -14.55 37.02 -17.96
C SER A 28 -13.53 37.23 -16.83
N ARG A 29 -13.22 36.19 -16.05
CA ARG A 29 -12.27 36.24 -14.94
C ARG A 29 -10.90 35.72 -15.37
N SER A 30 -9.82 36.28 -14.86
CA SER A 30 -8.46 35.86 -15.23
C SER A 30 -8.10 34.42 -14.84
N ASP A 31 -8.80 33.83 -13.85
CA ASP A 31 -8.54 32.49 -13.32
C ASP A 31 -9.00 31.34 -14.24
N TRP A 32 -9.68 31.62 -15.36
CA TRP A 32 -9.97 30.59 -16.37
C TRP A 32 -8.69 29.93 -16.90
N ARG A 33 -7.55 30.65 -16.91
CA ARG A 33 -6.25 30.14 -17.37
C ARG A 33 -5.69 29.03 -16.47
N GLU A 34 -6.11 28.99 -15.21
CA GLU A 34 -5.76 27.91 -14.28
C GLU A 34 -6.53 26.62 -14.62
N LEU A 35 -7.73 26.76 -15.20
CA LEU A 35 -8.65 25.66 -15.48
C LEU A 35 -8.52 25.11 -16.91
N LEU A 36 -8.14 25.98 -17.84
CA LEU A 36 -8.00 25.70 -19.26
C LEU A 36 -6.67 26.28 -19.73
N ILE A 37 -5.62 25.47 -19.63
CA ILE A 37 -4.21 25.84 -19.73
C ILE A 37 -3.81 25.98 -21.20
N PRO A 38 -3.36 27.17 -21.65
CA PRO A 38 -2.82 27.37 -22.99
C PRO A 38 -1.48 26.66 -23.18
N SER A 39 -1.29 26.03 -24.34
CA SER A 39 -0.04 25.34 -24.73
C SER A 39 0.30 25.46 -26.23
N GLY A 40 -0.50 26.19 -27.00
CA GLY A 40 -0.29 26.44 -28.43
C GLY A 40 0.35 27.79 -28.72
N ALA A 41 0.74 28.00 -29.97
CA ALA A 41 1.37 29.25 -30.44
C ALA A 41 0.38 30.44 -30.50
N GLY A 42 -0.92 30.17 -30.63
CA GLY A 42 -1.96 31.20 -30.66
C GLY A 42 -2.42 31.58 -29.26
N GLU A 43 -2.18 32.82 -28.84
CA GLU A 43 -2.60 33.34 -27.52
C GLU A 43 -4.11 33.67 -27.50
N PRO A 44 -4.91 33.00 -26.66
CA PRO A 44 -6.33 33.29 -26.54
C PRO A 44 -6.60 34.67 -25.93
N SER A 45 -7.62 35.37 -26.43
CA SER A 45 -8.11 36.61 -25.84
C SER A 45 -9.55 36.47 -25.35
N VAL A 46 -9.95 37.28 -24.37
CA VAL A 46 -11.30 37.26 -23.81
C VAL A 46 -12.15 38.32 -24.48
N ARG A 47 -13.35 37.96 -24.95
CA ARG A 47 -14.35 38.91 -25.48
C ARG A 47 -15.74 38.63 -24.94
N GLY A 48 -16.13 39.38 -23.92
CA GLY A 48 -17.30 39.06 -23.09
C GLY A 48 -16.99 37.83 -22.22
N ASN A 49 -17.94 36.90 -22.09
CA ASN A 49 -17.70 35.62 -21.41
C ASN A 49 -17.38 34.49 -22.42
N ALA A 50 -16.39 34.73 -23.28
CA ALA A 50 -15.94 33.81 -24.31
C ALA A 50 -14.47 34.03 -24.65
N LEU A 51 -13.81 32.96 -25.11
CA LEU A 51 -12.46 32.99 -25.64
C LEU A 51 -12.48 33.12 -27.16
N GLU A 52 -11.73 34.07 -27.68
CA GLU A 52 -11.31 34.13 -29.07
C GLU A 52 -9.99 33.37 -29.20
N LEU A 53 -9.97 32.40 -30.13
CA LEU A 53 -8.89 31.43 -30.32
C LEU A 53 -8.25 31.68 -31.69
N PRO A 54 -7.13 32.40 -31.78
CA PRO A 54 -6.42 32.53 -33.05
C PRO A 54 -5.96 31.17 -33.60
N PRO A 55 -5.63 31.10 -34.91
CA PRO A 55 -5.07 29.90 -35.52
C PRO A 55 -3.86 29.37 -34.73
N GLY A 56 -3.84 28.07 -34.46
CA GLY A 56 -2.78 27.43 -33.68
C GLY A 56 -2.96 27.52 -32.16
N SER A 57 -4.06 28.08 -31.65
CA SER A 57 -4.42 27.96 -30.24
C SER A 57 -4.66 26.49 -29.86
N LEU A 58 -4.05 26.09 -28.76
CA LEU A 58 -4.26 24.81 -28.09
C LEU A 58 -4.44 25.08 -26.59
N LEU A 59 -5.54 24.57 -26.06
CA LEU A 59 -5.93 24.69 -24.67
C LEU A 59 -6.26 23.30 -24.13
N ALA A 60 -5.92 23.03 -22.88
CA ALA A 60 -6.27 21.77 -22.24
C ALA A 60 -6.68 21.98 -20.78
N THR A 61 -7.68 21.23 -20.32
CA THR A 61 -7.90 21.14 -18.87
C THR A 61 -6.75 20.40 -18.22
N GLN A 62 -6.64 20.51 -16.89
CA GLN A 62 -5.92 19.50 -16.13
C GLN A 62 -6.49 18.10 -16.37
N ARG A 63 -5.75 17.08 -15.93
CA ARG A 63 -6.24 15.70 -15.93
C ARG A 63 -7.22 15.51 -14.77
N PHE A 64 -8.26 14.75 -15.05
CA PHE A 64 -9.35 14.41 -14.14
C PHE A 64 -9.46 12.90 -14.00
N PRO A 65 -9.93 12.38 -12.86
CA PRO A 65 -10.13 10.95 -12.68
C PRO A 65 -11.13 10.40 -13.69
N LEU A 66 -10.86 9.22 -14.24
CA LEU A 66 -11.80 8.45 -15.02
C LEU A 66 -12.37 7.32 -14.15
N VAL A 67 -13.63 7.50 -13.71
CA VAL A 67 -14.40 6.47 -12.99
C VAL A 67 -15.62 6.06 -13.80
N LYS A 68 -16.24 4.94 -13.43
CA LYS A 68 -17.46 4.45 -14.09
C LYS A 68 -18.57 5.51 -14.02
N GLY A 69 -18.99 6.00 -15.19
CA GLY A 69 -19.95 7.08 -15.32
C GLY A 69 -20.02 7.63 -16.75
N GLU A 70 -20.50 8.87 -16.88
CA GLU A 70 -20.62 9.60 -18.14
C GLU A 70 -19.87 10.95 -18.09
N ILE A 71 -18.99 11.18 -19.06
CA ILE A 71 -18.36 12.48 -19.30
C ILE A 71 -19.30 13.32 -20.16
N LYS A 72 -19.83 14.40 -19.61
CA LYS A 72 -20.77 15.31 -20.28
C LYS A 72 -20.08 16.62 -20.62
N ILE A 73 -20.22 17.06 -21.86
CA ILE A 73 -19.62 18.29 -22.38
C ILE A 73 -20.73 19.14 -22.95
N LYS A 74 -20.69 20.43 -22.63
CA LYS A 74 -21.50 21.46 -23.26
C LYS A 74 -20.61 22.68 -23.51
N ALA A 75 -20.55 23.17 -24.73
CA ALA A 75 -19.78 24.34 -25.12
C ALA A 75 -20.47 25.02 -26.30
N GLY A 76 -20.37 26.34 -26.36
CA GLY A 76 -20.59 27.11 -27.58
C GLY A 76 -19.28 27.16 -28.35
N VAL A 77 -19.26 26.63 -29.58
CA VAL A 77 -18.09 26.67 -30.47
C VAL A 77 -18.48 27.31 -31.80
N SER A 78 -17.63 28.19 -32.33
CA SER A 78 -17.74 28.69 -33.71
C SER A 78 -16.36 28.82 -34.35
N GLY A 79 -16.35 28.90 -35.69
CA GLY A 79 -15.11 28.80 -36.47
C GLY A 79 -14.53 27.38 -36.45
N ALA A 80 -13.23 27.24 -36.71
CA ALA A 80 -12.56 25.94 -36.83
C ALA A 80 -12.16 25.32 -35.47
N VAL A 81 -12.96 25.49 -34.42
CA VAL A 81 -12.68 24.94 -33.08
C VAL A 81 -13.03 23.45 -33.02
N LYS A 82 -12.10 22.64 -32.52
CA LYS A 82 -12.26 21.20 -32.30
C LYS A 82 -12.11 20.87 -30.82
N LEU A 83 -12.98 19.98 -30.34
CA LEU A 83 -12.92 19.43 -28.99
C LEU A 83 -12.55 17.95 -29.05
N LYS A 84 -11.69 17.50 -28.13
CA LYS A 84 -11.41 16.07 -27.96
C LYS A 84 -11.14 15.74 -26.51
N LEU A 85 -11.52 14.53 -26.11
CA LEU A 85 -11.11 13.92 -24.86
C LEU A 85 -9.81 13.18 -25.09
N ALA A 86 -8.78 13.49 -24.31
CA ALA A 86 -7.53 12.73 -24.30
C ALA A 86 -7.48 11.90 -23.01
N PHE A 87 -7.08 10.64 -23.12
CA PHE A 87 -7.09 9.68 -22.02
C PHE A 87 -5.67 9.29 -21.62
N TYR A 88 -5.47 9.11 -20.32
CA TYR A 88 -4.16 8.92 -19.73
C TYR A 88 -4.16 7.81 -18.68
N ARG A 89 -2.95 7.34 -18.42
CA ARG A 89 -2.60 6.50 -17.27
C ARG A 89 -1.17 6.79 -16.87
N ALA A 90 -0.90 6.91 -15.57
CA ALA A 90 0.46 7.09 -15.02
C ALA A 90 1.28 8.18 -15.75
N GLY A 91 0.60 9.24 -16.24
CA GLY A 91 1.24 10.31 -17.01
C GLY A 91 1.22 10.15 -18.53
N SER A 92 1.07 8.92 -19.03
CA SER A 92 1.18 8.55 -20.44
C SER A 92 -0.17 8.66 -21.17
N ARG A 93 -0.17 9.17 -22.40
CA ARG A 93 -1.37 9.31 -23.24
C ARG A 93 -1.69 7.97 -23.91
N LEU A 94 -2.89 7.43 -23.68
CA LEU A 94 -3.32 6.15 -24.25
C LEU A 94 -4.12 6.32 -25.54
N GLY A 95 -4.80 7.46 -25.70
CA GLY A 95 -5.60 7.72 -26.89
C GLY A 95 -6.42 8.99 -26.78
N GLU A 96 -7.23 9.24 -27.80
CA GLU A 96 -8.12 10.39 -27.86
C GLU A 96 -9.44 10.06 -28.55
N LEU A 97 -10.47 10.83 -28.23
CA LEU A 97 -11.79 10.74 -28.82
C LEU A 97 -12.28 12.15 -29.19
N PRO A 98 -12.49 12.45 -30.48
CA PRO A 98 -13.16 13.67 -30.91
C PRO A 98 -14.57 13.74 -30.33
N VAL A 99 -14.98 14.91 -29.86
CA VAL A 99 -16.30 15.11 -29.25
C VAL A 99 -16.98 16.35 -29.83
N ALA A 100 -18.31 16.28 -29.91
CA ALA A 100 -19.13 17.43 -30.31
C ALA A 100 -19.19 18.47 -29.19
N ALA A 101 -19.63 19.68 -29.53
CA ALA A 101 -19.83 20.78 -28.60
C ALA A 101 -20.87 20.47 -27.50
N VAL A 102 -21.80 19.57 -27.79
CA VAL A 102 -22.69 18.95 -26.79
C VAL A 102 -22.55 17.44 -26.93
N ALA A 103 -22.05 16.78 -25.88
CA ALA A 103 -21.78 15.35 -25.90
C ALA A 103 -22.04 14.71 -24.53
N SER A 104 -22.47 13.45 -24.53
CA SER A 104 -22.43 12.54 -23.38
C SER A 104 -21.63 11.32 -23.81
N VAL A 105 -20.49 11.08 -23.15
CA VAL A 105 -19.56 10.01 -23.49
C VAL A 105 -19.47 9.06 -22.29
N PRO A 106 -19.96 7.82 -22.41
CA PRO A 106 -19.74 6.82 -21.36
C PRO A 106 -18.24 6.62 -21.13
N ALA A 107 -17.81 6.52 -19.87
CA ALA A 107 -16.41 6.27 -19.52
C ALA A 107 -15.87 4.98 -20.15
N SER A 108 -16.75 4.01 -20.43
CA SER A 108 -16.43 2.76 -21.14
C SER A 108 -15.99 2.94 -22.60
N ARG A 109 -16.16 4.14 -23.19
CA ARG A 109 -15.62 4.45 -24.52
C ARG A 109 -14.16 4.89 -24.49
N ALA A 110 -13.59 5.15 -23.31
CA ALA A 110 -12.16 5.40 -23.18
C ALA A 110 -11.37 4.18 -23.65
N PRO A 111 -10.13 4.35 -24.14
CA PRO A 111 -9.21 3.25 -24.31
C PRO A 111 -9.15 2.41 -23.03
N ALA A 112 -9.03 1.10 -23.20
CA ALA A 112 -8.95 0.18 -22.08
C ALA A 112 -7.94 0.70 -21.06
N ASN A 113 -8.33 0.61 -19.79
CA ASN A 113 -7.43 0.85 -18.67
C ASN A 113 -7.02 2.34 -18.49
N SER A 114 -7.68 3.28 -19.16
CA SER A 114 -7.54 4.71 -18.85
C SER A 114 -7.91 5.00 -17.39
N GLU A 115 -7.09 5.78 -16.69
CA GLU A 115 -7.31 6.19 -15.29
C GLU A 115 -7.66 7.67 -15.17
N GLU A 116 -7.26 8.46 -16.17
CA GLU A 116 -7.50 9.89 -16.21
C GLU A 116 -7.95 10.32 -17.61
N PHE A 117 -8.60 11.48 -17.68
CA PHE A 117 -8.90 12.14 -18.95
C PHE A 117 -8.73 13.66 -18.84
N ARG A 118 -8.60 14.33 -19.98
CA ARG A 118 -8.71 15.80 -20.05
C ARG A 118 -9.44 16.22 -21.31
N LEU A 119 -10.04 17.40 -21.30
CA LEU A 119 -10.59 18.04 -22.49
C LEU A 119 -9.51 18.89 -23.15
N GLU A 120 -9.28 18.66 -24.44
CA GLU A 120 -8.42 19.47 -25.29
C GLU A 120 -9.28 20.27 -26.28
N VAL A 121 -8.99 21.56 -26.41
CA VAL A 121 -9.63 22.50 -27.34
C VAL A 121 -8.56 23.04 -28.29
N ALA A 122 -8.77 22.89 -29.59
CA ALA A 122 -7.82 23.33 -30.61
C ALA A 122 -8.51 24.17 -31.68
N ALA A 123 -7.81 25.19 -32.20
CA ALA A 123 -8.24 25.98 -33.36
C ALA A 123 -7.24 25.81 -34.53
N PRO A 124 -7.26 24.67 -35.25
CA PRO A 124 -6.26 24.36 -36.29
C PRO A 124 -6.46 25.06 -37.64
N GLY A 125 -7.61 25.69 -37.90
CA GLY A 125 -7.95 26.24 -39.22
C GLY A 125 -7.49 27.69 -39.45
N PRO A 126 -7.50 28.17 -40.71
CA PRO A 126 -7.25 29.57 -41.04
C PRO A 126 -8.47 30.43 -40.66
N GLY A 127 -8.46 30.96 -39.44
CA GLY A 127 -9.49 31.86 -38.92
C GLY A 127 -9.62 31.77 -37.40
N ASN A 128 -10.05 32.86 -36.76
CA ASN A 128 -10.28 32.86 -35.32
C ASN A 128 -11.48 31.96 -34.98
N GLY A 129 -11.25 31.04 -34.04
CA GLY A 129 -12.29 30.26 -33.40
C GLY A 129 -12.86 30.98 -32.19
N ARG A 130 -14.05 30.59 -31.73
CA ARG A 130 -14.62 31.11 -30.48
C ARG A 130 -15.11 29.96 -29.61
N LEU A 131 -14.80 30.02 -28.32
CA LEU A 131 -15.28 29.11 -27.29
C LEU A 131 -16.06 29.89 -26.22
N SER A 132 -17.29 29.48 -25.92
CA SER A 132 -18.13 30.09 -24.87
C SER A 132 -18.88 29.03 -24.08
N ALA A 133 -19.39 29.40 -22.91
CA ALA A 133 -20.30 28.56 -22.11
C ALA A 133 -19.81 27.10 -21.91
N LEU A 134 -18.49 26.92 -21.71
CA LEU A 134 -17.91 25.60 -21.49
C LEU A 134 -18.38 25.03 -20.14
N GLU A 135 -18.88 23.81 -20.18
CA GLU A 135 -19.22 22.99 -19.03
C GLU A 135 -18.78 21.55 -19.31
N LEU A 136 -17.98 21.00 -18.40
CA LEU A 136 -17.51 19.62 -18.41
C LEU A 136 -17.92 18.97 -17.08
N ARG A 137 -18.57 17.81 -17.14
CA ARG A 137 -19.03 17.07 -15.96
C ARG A 137 -18.63 15.61 -16.07
N LEU A 138 -18.27 15.00 -14.95
CA LEU A 138 -18.24 13.54 -14.81
C LEU A 138 -19.39 13.13 -13.89
N ALA A 139 -20.45 12.60 -14.49
CA ALA A 139 -21.63 12.13 -13.78
C ALA A 139 -21.48 10.64 -13.47
N VAL A 140 -21.70 10.24 -12.21
CA VAL A 140 -21.55 8.85 -11.75
C VAL A 140 -22.83 8.36 -11.10
N ASP A 141 -23.01 7.05 -11.05
CA ASP A 141 -24.07 6.42 -10.26
C ASP A 141 -23.72 6.47 -8.76
N GLY A 142 -24.73 6.64 -7.92
CA GLY A 142 -24.59 6.62 -6.47
C GLY A 142 -25.47 7.64 -5.74
N ALA A 143 -25.34 7.67 -4.41
CA ALA A 143 -26.03 8.62 -3.55
C ALA A 143 -25.04 9.72 -3.07
N PRO A 144 -25.32 11.01 -3.30
CA PRO A 144 -24.51 12.09 -2.75
C PRO A 144 -24.74 12.20 -1.24
N LEU A 145 -23.67 12.33 -0.47
CA LEU A 145 -23.72 12.43 1.00
C LEU A 145 -23.66 13.88 1.49
N THR A 146 -22.85 14.74 0.86
CA THR A 146 -22.58 16.12 1.34
C THR A 146 -23.72 17.13 1.12
N GLY A 147 -24.91 16.70 0.69
CA GLY A 147 -26.04 17.58 0.39
C GLY A 147 -25.75 18.54 -0.78
N ASP A 148 -25.33 19.77 -0.46
CA ASP A 148 -24.90 20.77 -1.43
C ASP A 148 -23.37 20.85 -1.50
N PRO A 149 -22.74 20.24 -2.52
CA PRO A 149 -21.29 20.27 -2.66
C PRO A 149 -20.77 21.62 -3.17
N PHE A 150 -21.63 22.59 -3.52
CA PHE A 150 -21.26 23.87 -4.13
C PHE A 150 -21.40 25.08 -3.20
N PHE A 151 -21.70 24.85 -1.91
CA PHE A 151 -21.83 25.89 -0.87
C PHE A 151 -22.80 27.03 -1.24
N ARG A 152 -23.86 26.71 -2.01
CA ARG A 152 -24.87 27.68 -2.49
C ARG A 152 -25.81 28.11 -1.37
N ASN A 153 -26.04 27.23 -0.41
CA ASN A 153 -26.85 27.52 0.77
C ASN A 153 -25.95 27.88 1.96
N ALA A 154 -26.43 28.76 2.84
CA ALA A 154 -25.68 29.20 4.01
C ALA A 154 -25.23 27.98 4.87
N LEU A 155 -23.96 27.99 5.28
CA LEU A 155 -23.37 26.96 6.14
C LEU A 155 -24.28 26.73 7.37
N GLY A 156 -24.59 25.47 7.68
CA GLY A 156 -25.48 25.07 8.77
C GLY A 156 -26.79 24.39 8.36
N ARG A 157 -27.20 24.42 7.08
CA ARG A 157 -28.41 23.71 6.60
C ARG A 157 -28.17 22.44 5.78
N ASP A 158 -27.12 22.41 4.95
CA ASP A 158 -26.82 21.29 4.05
C ASP A 158 -25.56 20.55 4.46
N HIS A 159 -25.53 20.10 5.70
CA HIS A 159 -24.45 19.28 6.26
C HIS A 159 -23.09 19.95 6.43
N TRP A 160 -22.83 21.19 6.01
CA TRP A 160 -21.56 21.88 6.30
C TRP A 160 -21.64 22.77 7.55
N LEU A 161 -20.68 22.64 8.46
CA LEU A 161 -20.64 23.29 9.76
C LEU A 161 -19.29 23.99 9.96
N ILE A 162 -19.34 25.27 10.32
CA ILE A 162 -18.14 25.98 10.79
C ILE A 162 -17.87 25.53 12.22
N ARG A 163 -16.65 25.06 12.50
CA ARG A 163 -16.18 24.80 13.86
C ARG A 163 -15.47 26.04 14.37
N GLY A 164 -15.89 26.53 15.53
CA GLY A 164 -15.27 27.66 16.20
C GLY A 164 -15.12 27.38 17.68
N ASN A 165 -14.01 27.85 18.26
CA ASN A 165 -13.57 27.61 19.64
C ASN A 165 -13.28 26.14 19.96
N GLY A 166 -12.23 25.90 20.74
CA GLY A 166 -11.81 24.55 21.15
C GLY A 166 -10.74 23.96 20.23
N ARG A 167 -10.44 22.69 20.46
CA ARG A 167 -9.40 21.93 19.76
C ARG A 167 -9.98 20.64 19.19
N ASP A 168 -9.44 20.21 18.07
CA ASP A 168 -9.77 18.96 17.41
C ASP A 168 -9.00 17.78 18.03
N TRP A 169 -9.22 16.56 17.54
CA TRP A 169 -8.57 15.32 17.98
C TRP A 169 -7.04 15.34 17.85
N ASP A 170 -6.52 16.12 16.91
CA ASP A 170 -5.09 16.39 16.71
C ASP A 170 -4.54 17.46 17.68
N ASN A 171 -5.38 17.90 18.63
CA ASN A 171 -5.10 18.95 19.61
C ASN A 171 -4.81 20.33 18.98
N LEU A 172 -5.17 20.54 17.71
CA LEU A 172 -5.08 21.83 17.03
C LEU A 172 -6.37 22.62 17.16
N SER A 173 -6.25 23.95 17.20
CA SER A 173 -7.41 24.85 17.27
C SER A 173 -8.30 24.70 16.03
N TYR A 174 -9.63 24.69 16.24
CA TYR A 174 -10.60 24.82 15.13
C TYR A 174 -10.62 26.22 14.49
N GLY A 175 -9.98 27.20 15.14
CA GLY A 175 -10.09 28.62 14.84
C GLY A 175 -11.03 29.34 15.81
N GLY A 176 -10.93 30.67 15.85
CA GLY A 176 -11.80 31.53 16.67
C GLY A 176 -13.18 31.75 16.02
N PRO A 177 -14.07 32.55 16.65
CA PRO A 177 -15.34 32.97 16.05
C PRO A 177 -15.17 33.70 14.71
N ASP A 178 -13.99 34.31 14.51
CA ASP A 178 -13.57 35.02 13.31
C ASP A 178 -12.57 34.22 12.47
N SER A 179 -12.71 32.89 12.38
CA SER A 179 -11.78 31.91 11.74
C SER A 179 -11.51 32.10 10.23
N GLY A 180 -11.74 33.30 9.69
CA GLY A 180 -11.47 33.63 8.29
C GLY A 180 -12.36 32.89 7.30
N VAL A 181 -13.37 32.15 7.76
CA VAL A 181 -14.28 31.35 6.92
C VAL A 181 -15.29 32.25 6.24
N ARG A 182 -15.29 32.26 4.91
CA ARG A 182 -16.18 33.09 4.08
C ARG A 182 -16.73 32.31 2.90
N ILE A 183 -17.97 32.60 2.54
CA ILE A 183 -18.54 32.20 1.26
C ILE A 183 -18.34 33.35 0.27
N GLU A 184 -17.60 33.09 -0.80
CA GLU A 184 -17.39 34.04 -1.88
C GLU A 184 -18.37 33.75 -3.02
N SER A 185 -19.29 34.70 -3.23
CA SER A 185 -20.29 34.68 -4.28
C SER A 185 -19.66 35.03 -5.64
N ALA A 186 -18.85 34.13 -6.22
CA ALA A 186 -18.36 34.30 -7.58
C ALA A 186 -17.83 32.97 -8.13
N ALA A 187 -18.43 32.52 -9.24
CA ALA A 187 -18.21 31.23 -9.92
C ALA A 187 -16.76 30.72 -9.88
N GLY A 188 -16.47 29.87 -8.90
CA GLY A 188 -15.28 29.03 -8.89
C GLY A 188 -15.32 28.00 -10.02
N PRO A 189 -14.38 27.03 -10.05
CA PRO A 189 -14.24 26.09 -11.15
C PRO A 189 -15.53 25.34 -11.50
N ALA A 190 -16.49 25.20 -10.60
CA ALA A 190 -17.70 24.41 -10.81
C ALA A 190 -19.00 25.24 -11.00
N GLY A 191 -18.93 26.58 -11.11
CA GLY A 191 -20.11 27.44 -11.29
C GLY A 191 -21.04 27.49 -10.07
N GLY A 192 -20.46 27.46 -8.87
CA GLY A 192 -21.11 27.63 -7.57
C GLY A 192 -20.36 28.65 -6.70
N ASN A 193 -20.69 28.70 -5.42
CA ASN A 193 -19.97 29.53 -4.46
C ASN A 193 -18.63 28.88 -4.10
N ILE A 194 -17.69 29.70 -3.66
CA ILE A 194 -16.40 29.24 -3.14
C ILE A 194 -16.42 29.37 -1.61
N LEU A 195 -15.95 28.34 -0.91
CA LEU A 195 -15.62 28.42 0.50
C LEU A 195 -14.15 28.82 0.65
N ALA A 196 -13.87 29.97 1.24
CA ALA A 196 -12.53 30.42 1.59
C ALA A 196 -12.31 30.25 3.10
N VAL A 197 -11.20 29.62 3.48
CA VAL A 197 -10.73 29.50 4.87
C VAL A 197 -9.37 30.18 4.93
N THR A 198 -9.24 31.23 5.74
CA THR A 198 -8.01 32.04 5.84
C THR A 198 -7.41 31.93 7.22
N ASP A 199 -6.10 31.65 7.27
CA ASP A 199 -5.36 31.29 8.48
C ASP A 199 -6.08 30.14 9.19
N THR A 200 -5.99 30.01 10.52
CA THR A 200 -6.57 28.84 11.20
C THR A 200 -8.10 28.79 11.14
N GLY A 201 -8.64 27.73 10.54
CA GLY A 201 -10.09 27.52 10.44
C GLY A 201 -10.46 26.10 10.00
N THR A 202 -11.59 25.61 10.50
CA THR A 202 -12.15 24.29 10.14
C THR A 202 -13.63 24.39 9.76
N VAL A 203 -13.96 23.84 8.59
CA VAL A 203 -15.34 23.62 8.15
C VAL A 203 -15.50 22.14 7.88
N ASN A 204 -16.44 21.47 8.56
CA ASN A 204 -16.64 20.03 8.39
C ASN A 204 -18.06 19.70 7.94
N SER A 205 -18.23 18.54 7.32
CA SER A 205 -19.55 18.00 7.05
C SER A 205 -20.18 17.41 8.33
N ALA A 206 -21.45 17.01 8.23
CA ALA A 206 -22.04 16.01 9.11
C ALA A 206 -21.29 14.68 8.94
N THR A 207 -21.43 13.79 9.92
CA THR A 207 -20.91 12.43 9.80
C THR A 207 -21.91 11.55 9.04
N PHE A 208 -21.39 10.68 8.18
CA PHE A 208 -22.15 9.78 7.34
C PHE A 208 -21.85 8.34 7.74
N PRO A 209 -22.86 7.48 7.94
CA PRO A 209 -22.63 6.06 8.21
C PRO A 209 -21.81 5.40 7.11
N TYR A 210 -20.96 4.46 7.50
CA TYR A 210 -20.08 3.69 6.62
C TYR A 210 -20.13 2.20 6.99
N ALA A 211 -20.57 1.39 6.03
CA ALA A 211 -20.75 -0.05 6.15
C ALA A 211 -19.64 -0.86 5.44
N GLY A 212 -18.60 -0.21 4.92
CA GLY A 212 -17.55 -0.89 4.12
C GLY A 212 -17.77 -0.80 2.62
N GLU A 213 -18.64 0.10 2.16
CA GLU A 213 -18.97 0.29 0.76
C GLU A 213 -17.95 1.11 -0.04
N ARG A 214 -18.07 1.12 -1.38
CA ARG A 214 -17.25 1.97 -2.24
C ARG A 214 -17.68 3.44 -2.13
N LEU A 215 -16.71 4.34 -1.94
CA LEU A 215 -16.91 5.79 -1.91
C LEU A 215 -16.06 6.50 -2.96
N LEU A 216 -16.61 7.55 -3.55
CA LEU A 216 -15.88 8.54 -4.35
C LEU A 216 -15.93 9.88 -3.63
N ILE A 217 -14.77 10.45 -3.30
CA ILE A 217 -14.65 11.75 -2.63
C ILE A 217 -13.83 12.67 -3.53
N GLY A 218 -14.30 13.89 -3.77
CA GLY A 218 -13.64 14.82 -4.69
C GLY A 218 -13.82 16.27 -4.28
N ALA A 219 -12.81 17.09 -4.52
CA ALA A 219 -12.86 18.51 -4.23
C ALA A 219 -12.03 19.37 -5.20
N TRP A 220 -12.54 20.56 -5.52
CA TRP A 220 -11.77 21.62 -6.18
C TRP A 220 -11.09 22.49 -5.15
N LEU A 221 -9.77 22.63 -5.22
CA LEU A 221 -8.97 23.34 -4.22
C LEU A 221 -7.97 24.30 -4.86
N LYS A 222 -7.75 25.44 -4.20
CA LYS A 222 -6.73 26.45 -4.53
C LYS A 222 -6.08 26.93 -3.24
N GLN A 223 -4.76 27.05 -3.23
CA GLN A 223 -3.98 27.56 -2.10
C GLN A 223 -3.39 28.91 -2.46
N GLU A 224 -3.50 29.89 -1.56
CA GLU A 224 -2.97 31.24 -1.74
C GLU A 224 -2.09 31.60 -0.54
N ASN A 225 -0.81 31.85 -0.80
CA ASN A 225 0.20 32.29 0.15
C ASN A 225 0.31 31.37 1.38
N LEU A 226 0.17 30.06 1.18
CA LEU A 226 0.14 29.11 2.28
C LEU A 226 1.55 28.95 2.86
N ARG A 227 1.70 29.27 4.14
CA ARG A 227 2.94 29.15 4.90
C ARG A 227 2.64 28.65 6.30
N ARG A 228 3.68 28.32 7.05
CA ARG A 228 3.54 27.93 8.45
C ARG A 228 4.55 28.65 9.32
N ASP A 229 4.24 28.75 10.60
CA ASP A 229 5.20 29.21 11.60
C ASP A 229 6.41 28.28 11.67
N ALA A 230 7.58 28.84 11.99
CA ALA A 230 8.82 28.07 12.09
C ALA A 230 8.75 26.91 13.10
N ASN A 231 7.95 27.10 14.15
CA ASN A 231 7.77 26.12 15.23
C ASN A 231 6.55 25.20 15.03
N ALA A 232 5.74 25.42 13.99
CA ALA A 232 4.60 24.55 13.69
C ALA A 232 5.10 23.18 13.19
N PRO A 233 4.32 22.09 13.37
CA PRO A 233 4.65 20.79 12.80
C PRO A 233 4.91 20.84 11.28
N ALA A 234 5.75 19.94 10.76
CA ALA A 234 6.12 19.88 9.33
C ALA A 234 4.92 19.75 8.38
N TRP A 235 3.83 19.19 8.87
CA TRP A 235 2.61 18.88 8.15
C TRP A 235 1.51 19.95 8.33
N ALA A 236 1.70 20.94 9.21
CA ALA A 236 0.69 21.94 9.55
C ALA A 236 0.54 22.99 8.43
N TYR A 237 -0.26 22.65 7.40
CA TYR A 237 -0.65 23.51 6.29
C TYR A 237 -2.17 23.57 6.14
N ALA A 238 -2.72 23.19 4.99
CA ALA A 238 -4.14 23.17 4.71
C ALA A 238 -4.49 21.93 3.89
N THR A 239 -5.68 21.37 4.09
CA THR A 239 -6.11 20.15 3.42
C THR A 239 -7.62 19.96 3.45
N VAL A 240 -8.10 19.02 2.64
CA VAL A 240 -9.41 18.38 2.81
C VAL A 240 -9.20 16.96 3.29
N GLN A 241 -9.84 16.57 4.40
CA GLN A 241 -9.69 15.25 5.02
C GLN A 241 -11.02 14.50 5.00
N ALA A 242 -10.99 13.19 4.77
CA ALA A 242 -12.04 12.30 5.23
C ALA A 242 -11.67 11.82 6.64
N VAL A 243 -12.32 12.36 7.67
CA VAL A 243 -12.12 11.99 9.09
C VAL A 243 -13.02 10.81 9.42
N LEU A 244 -12.47 9.79 10.08
CA LEU A 244 -13.08 8.50 10.33
C LEU A 244 -13.44 8.37 11.80
N PHE A 245 -14.65 7.90 12.08
CA PHE A 245 -15.20 7.78 13.43
C PHE A 245 -15.62 6.35 13.73
N ASP A 246 -15.44 5.95 14.99
CA ASP A 246 -16.01 4.71 15.50
C ASP A 246 -17.48 4.84 15.91
N ARG A 247 -18.10 3.73 16.32
CA ARG A 247 -19.49 3.66 16.77
C ARG A 247 -19.82 4.52 18.00
N THR A 248 -18.82 4.96 18.76
CA THR A 248 -18.99 5.86 19.91
C THR A 248 -18.95 7.33 19.48
N GLY A 249 -18.66 7.59 18.19
CA GLY A 249 -18.43 8.91 17.65
C GLY A 249 -17.02 9.44 17.89
N ARG A 250 -16.09 8.59 18.34
CA ARG A 250 -14.68 8.97 18.54
C ARG A 250 -13.94 8.93 17.21
N GLU A 251 -13.12 9.94 16.94
CA GLU A 251 -12.19 9.96 15.83
C GLU A 251 -11.12 8.86 15.97
N ILE A 252 -10.94 8.08 14.91
CA ILE A 252 -10.00 6.95 14.88
C ILE A 252 -9.01 7.02 13.71
N GLY A 253 -9.12 8.02 12.85
CA GLY A 253 -8.18 8.25 11.76
C GLY A 253 -8.70 9.25 10.74
N HIS A 254 -7.92 9.47 9.70
CA HIS A 254 -8.32 10.30 8.56
C HIS A 254 -7.59 9.90 7.27
N CYS A 255 -8.05 10.41 6.13
CA CYS A 255 -7.37 10.36 4.85
C CYS A 255 -7.32 11.77 4.25
N ASP A 256 -6.15 12.24 3.87
CA ASP A 256 -5.98 13.54 3.21
C ASP A 256 -6.24 13.42 1.70
N LEU A 257 -7.02 14.35 1.14
CA LEU A 257 -7.22 14.49 -0.31
C LEU A 257 -6.07 15.27 -0.98
N THR A 258 -5.32 16.08 -0.22
CA THR A 258 -4.25 16.93 -0.76
C THR A 258 -2.92 16.70 -0.06
N PRO A 259 -1.78 16.82 -0.78
CA PRO A 259 -0.48 16.92 -0.16
C PRO A 259 -0.41 18.12 0.81
N LEU A 260 0.18 17.91 1.98
CA LEU A 260 0.44 18.97 2.96
C LEU A 260 1.71 19.74 2.56
N ALA A 261 1.55 20.73 1.67
CA ALA A 261 2.65 21.49 1.09
C ALA A 261 2.45 23.01 1.20
N PRO A 262 3.54 23.80 1.31
CA PRO A 262 3.49 25.25 1.31
C PRO A 262 3.30 25.82 -0.10
N GLY A 263 2.99 27.11 -0.17
CA GLY A 263 3.01 27.93 -1.38
C GLY A 263 1.64 28.11 -2.03
N ASP A 264 1.69 28.65 -3.24
CA ASP A 264 0.53 28.84 -4.11
C ASP A 264 0.27 27.59 -4.95
N THR A 265 -0.98 27.16 -5.00
CA THR A 265 -1.42 26.10 -5.90
C THR A 265 -2.64 26.59 -6.67
N PRO A 266 -2.62 26.61 -8.02
CA PRO A 266 -3.78 27.01 -8.81
C PRO A 266 -4.96 26.04 -8.59
N TRP A 267 -6.14 26.39 -9.08
CA TRP A 267 -7.30 25.50 -9.00
C TRP A 267 -6.98 24.08 -9.53
N LYS A 268 -7.05 23.10 -8.64
CA LYS A 268 -6.84 21.69 -8.95
C LYS A 268 -7.96 20.84 -8.37
N PHE A 269 -8.35 19.80 -9.09
CA PHE A 269 -9.34 18.84 -8.63
C PHE A 269 -8.60 17.66 -8.00
N TYR A 270 -8.85 17.43 -6.73
CA TYR A 270 -8.31 16.33 -5.95
C TYR A 270 -9.40 15.31 -5.69
N TRP A 271 -9.03 14.04 -5.60
CA TRP A 271 -9.98 12.96 -5.37
C TRP A 271 -9.38 11.81 -4.58
N LEU A 272 -10.26 11.07 -3.93
CA LEU A 272 -9.99 9.83 -3.23
C LEU A 272 -11.06 8.81 -3.63
N GLU A 273 -10.61 7.62 -4.02
CA GLU A 273 -11.48 6.47 -4.22
C GLU A 273 -11.26 5.48 -3.07
N VAL A 274 -12.33 5.18 -2.33
CA VAL A 274 -12.33 4.20 -1.24
C VAL A 274 -12.97 2.93 -1.78
N GLU A 275 -12.14 1.92 -2.05
CA GLU A 275 -12.65 0.60 -2.46
C GLU A 275 -13.32 -0.10 -1.26
N PRO A 276 -14.29 -1.00 -1.50
CA PRO A 276 -14.96 -1.72 -0.42
C PRO A 276 -13.96 -2.34 0.57
N GLY A 277 -14.19 -2.13 1.87
CA GLY A 277 -13.32 -2.68 2.91
C GLY A 277 -12.01 -1.92 3.19
N SER A 278 -11.73 -0.85 2.44
CA SER A 278 -10.44 -0.15 2.53
C SER A 278 -10.16 0.49 3.89
N TRP A 279 -11.19 0.92 4.59
CA TRP A 279 -11.09 1.46 5.94
C TRP A 279 -11.35 0.38 6.99
N SER A 280 -10.69 0.52 8.13
CA SER A 280 -10.80 -0.41 9.27
C SER A 280 -12.26 -0.65 9.65
N ARG A 281 -12.56 -1.84 10.19
CA ARG A 281 -13.90 -2.16 10.67
C ARG A 281 -14.33 -1.37 11.90
N GLN A 282 -13.39 -0.68 12.57
CA GLN A 282 -13.75 0.28 13.60
C GLN A 282 -14.53 1.46 13.00
N VAL A 283 -14.34 1.77 11.72
CA VAL A 283 -15.01 2.88 11.05
C VAL A 283 -16.49 2.54 10.84
N ASP A 284 -17.31 3.27 11.59
CA ASP A 284 -18.78 3.23 11.57
C ASP A 284 -19.35 4.45 10.83
N SER A 285 -18.63 5.57 10.85
CA SER A 285 -18.98 6.76 10.08
C SER A 285 -17.76 7.58 9.67
N PHE A 286 -17.95 8.54 8.76
CA PHE A 286 -16.91 9.46 8.34
C PHE A 286 -17.48 10.86 8.07
N GLY A 287 -16.65 11.89 8.10
CA GLY A 287 -17.01 13.26 7.71
C GLY A 287 -15.92 13.90 6.86
N LEU A 288 -16.26 14.88 6.02
CA LEU A 288 -15.29 15.66 5.25
C LEU A 288 -14.91 16.94 6.01
N TYR A 289 -13.63 17.20 6.18
CA TYR A 289 -13.11 18.35 6.91
C TYR A 289 -12.27 19.20 5.95
N ILE A 290 -12.61 20.47 5.80
CA ILE A 290 -11.85 21.47 5.03
C ILE A 290 -11.13 22.33 6.06
N ARG A 291 -9.79 22.28 6.07
CA ARG A 291 -8.99 22.83 7.17
C ARG A 291 -7.80 23.63 6.69
N VAL A 292 -7.51 24.69 7.43
CA VAL A 292 -6.19 25.31 7.53
C VAL A 292 -5.78 25.17 9.00
N PHE A 293 -4.68 24.48 9.24
CA PHE A 293 -4.27 24.06 10.58
C PHE A 293 -3.79 25.23 11.44
N ASP A 294 -3.74 25.01 12.76
CA ASP A 294 -3.14 25.94 13.70
C ASP A 294 -1.64 26.15 13.39
N GLY A 295 -1.18 27.41 13.41
CA GLY A 295 0.17 27.80 12.96
C GLY A 295 0.38 27.84 11.45
N ALA A 296 -0.64 27.53 10.63
CA ALA A 296 -0.64 27.80 9.19
C ALA A 296 -1.29 29.15 8.88
N HIS A 297 -0.75 29.84 7.87
CA HIS A 297 -1.21 31.15 7.40
C HIS A 297 -1.46 31.11 5.90
N GLY A 298 -2.36 31.96 5.42
CA GLY A 298 -2.78 32.00 4.02
C GLY A 298 -4.20 31.44 3.82
N THR A 299 -4.62 31.25 2.58
CA THR A 299 -6.02 30.92 2.27
C THR A 299 -6.14 29.60 1.51
N LEU A 300 -7.01 28.71 1.98
CA LEU A 300 -7.52 27.56 1.24
C LEU A 300 -8.90 27.89 0.67
N LYS A 301 -9.04 27.84 -0.65
CA LYS A 301 -10.30 28.01 -1.36
C LYS A 301 -10.82 26.67 -1.87
N THR A 302 -12.08 26.37 -1.59
CA THR A 302 -12.78 25.16 -2.02
C THR A 302 -13.97 25.51 -2.91
N GLY A 303 -13.97 25.07 -4.16
CA GLY A 303 -15.03 25.40 -5.14
C GLY A 303 -16.14 24.35 -5.22
N MET A 304 -15.83 23.12 -4.82
CA MET A 304 -16.78 22.01 -4.71
C MET A 304 -16.18 20.97 -3.77
N ALA A 305 -16.99 20.32 -2.93
CA ALA A 305 -16.56 19.15 -2.15
C ALA A 305 -17.69 18.12 -2.07
N VAL A 306 -17.46 16.92 -2.59
CA VAL A 306 -18.47 15.87 -2.75
C VAL A 306 -17.98 14.53 -2.18
N ALA A 307 -18.88 13.80 -1.54
CA ALA A 307 -18.74 12.37 -1.27
C ALA A 307 -19.95 11.63 -1.85
N ILE A 308 -19.68 10.58 -2.62
CA ILE A 308 -20.69 9.78 -3.33
C ILE A 308 -20.54 8.32 -2.93
N ARG A 309 -21.63 7.73 -2.45
CA ARG A 309 -21.74 6.30 -2.15
C ARG A 309 -22.11 5.54 -3.42
N GLN A 310 -21.27 4.62 -3.88
CA GLN A 310 -21.54 3.87 -5.14
C GLN A 310 -22.26 2.53 -4.95
N GLU A 311 -22.11 1.87 -3.79
CA GLU A 311 -22.62 0.51 -3.55
C GLU A 311 -23.15 0.34 -2.11
N ASP A 312 -23.85 -0.77 -1.83
CA ASP A 312 -24.23 -1.19 -0.46
C ASP A 312 -23.19 -2.17 0.09
N GLY A 313 -22.40 -1.71 1.06
CA GLY A 313 -21.28 -2.43 1.67
C GLY A 313 -21.68 -3.46 2.73
N SER A 314 -22.96 -3.56 3.09
CA SER A 314 -23.45 -4.48 4.13
C SER A 314 -23.12 -5.95 3.87
N LYS A 315 -22.78 -6.33 2.62
CA LYS A 315 -22.43 -7.70 2.22
C LYS A 315 -20.93 -8.00 2.18
N SER A 316 -20.04 -7.01 2.34
CA SER A 316 -18.59 -7.21 2.19
C SER A 316 -17.87 -7.52 3.51
N ARG A 317 -18.36 -6.99 4.65
CA ARG A 317 -17.74 -7.18 5.97
C ARG A 317 -18.10 -8.55 6.58
N ARG A 318 -17.08 -9.32 7.00
CA ARG A 318 -17.32 -10.54 7.81
C ARG A 318 -17.95 -10.15 9.15
N SER A 319 -18.83 -11.01 9.67
CA SER A 319 -19.35 -10.85 11.03
C SER A 319 -18.20 -10.82 12.05
N TYR A 320 -18.40 -10.09 13.16
CA TYR A 320 -17.41 -9.94 14.22
C TYR A 320 -17.99 -10.36 15.57
N ASN A 321 -17.26 -11.21 16.30
CA ASN A 321 -17.56 -11.58 17.67
C ASN A 321 -16.28 -12.09 18.35
N ALA A 322 -15.59 -11.24 19.09
CA ALA A 322 -14.34 -11.59 19.75
C ALA A 322 -14.49 -12.63 20.89
N ALA A 323 -15.68 -12.76 21.48
CA ALA A 323 -15.90 -13.66 22.62
C ALA A 323 -16.01 -15.13 22.20
N GLN A 324 -16.53 -15.39 20.99
CA GLN A 324 -16.67 -16.76 20.50
C GLN A 324 -16.72 -16.89 18.98
N GLY A 325 -16.27 -18.05 18.48
CA GLY A 325 -16.33 -18.39 17.07
C GLY A 325 -16.21 -19.89 16.78
N THR A 326 -16.37 -20.24 15.51
CA THR A 326 -16.17 -21.59 14.99
C THR A 326 -15.28 -21.53 13.76
N VAL A 327 -14.22 -22.34 13.76
CA VAL A 327 -13.33 -22.54 12.60
C VAL A 327 -13.54 -23.95 12.08
N ARG A 328 -13.91 -24.06 10.81
CA ARG A 328 -14.20 -25.32 10.14
C ARG A 328 -13.05 -25.67 9.20
N ILE A 329 -12.53 -26.89 9.33
CA ILE A 329 -11.45 -27.42 8.51
C ILE A 329 -11.93 -28.66 7.76
N ASP A 330 -11.80 -28.66 6.44
CA ASP A 330 -12.10 -29.83 5.63
C ASP A 330 -10.86 -30.73 5.53
N ALA A 331 -10.67 -31.60 6.53
CA ALA A 331 -9.52 -32.49 6.53
C ALA A 331 -9.72 -33.63 5.50
N ALA A 332 -10.95 -34.01 5.18
CA ALA A 332 -11.26 -35.08 4.24
C ALA A 332 -10.89 -34.74 2.78
N ARG A 333 -10.78 -33.46 2.42
CA ARG A 333 -10.42 -33.01 1.06
C ARG A 333 -9.18 -32.10 1.04
N PRO A 334 -7.97 -32.65 1.21
CA PRO A 334 -6.74 -31.87 1.11
C PRO A 334 -6.57 -31.25 -0.28
N GLY A 335 -6.16 -29.98 -0.30
CA GLY A 335 -5.86 -29.24 -1.51
C GLY A 335 -4.43 -29.46 -2.02
N LYS A 336 -3.86 -28.38 -2.55
CA LYS A 336 -2.48 -28.36 -3.08
C LYS A 336 -1.45 -28.37 -1.94
N LEU A 337 -0.23 -28.81 -2.24
CA LEU A 337 0.92 -28.59 -1.36
C LEU A 337 1.08 -27.08 -1.08
N PHE A 338 1.48 -26.74 0.14
CA PHE A 338 1.84 -25.36 0.44
C PHE A 338 3.03 -24.92 -0.40
N THR A 339 2.94 -23.72 -0.96
CA THR A 339 4.11 -22.89 -1.25
C THR A 339 4.41 -22.16 0.05
N PRO A 340 5.48 -22.51 0.81
CA PRO A 340 5.72 -21.96 2.14
C PRO A 340 6.24 -20.52 2.06
N LEU A 341 5.35 -19.59 1.68
CA LEU A 341 5.69 -18.19 1.37
C LEU A 341 6.39 -17.44 2.52
N TRP A 342 6.20 -17.91 3.76
CA TRP A 342 6.78 -17.37 5.00
C TRP A 342 8.23 -17.83 5.25
N GLN A 343 8.83 -18.61 4.36
CA GLN A 343 10.25 -19.01 4.47
C GLN A 343 11.22 -17.88 4.08
N ALA A 344 10.82 -16.64 4.29
CA ALA A 344 11.52 -15.46 3.87
C ALA A 344 11.51 -14.38 4.98
N ALA A 345 12.64 -13.72 5.17
CA ALA A 345 12.79 -12.60 6.09
C ALA A 345 13.68 -11.52 5.46
N ASP A 346 13.42 -10.27 5.83
CA ASP A 346 14.22 -9.13 5.39
C ASP A 346 15.14 -8.66 6.52
N MET A 347 16.45 -8.55 6.27
CA MET A 347 17.42 -8.10 7.27
C MET A 347 17.69 -6.59 7.23
N SER A 348 17.13 -5.87 6.26
CA SER A 348 17.55 -4.53 5.85
C SER A 348 19.02 -4.53 5.40
N TYR A 349 19.89 -3.71 6.00
CA TYR A 349 21.24 -3.48 5.51
C TYR A 349 22.18 -4.68 5.65
N ALA A 350 22.87 -5.03 4.57
CA ALA A 350 23.82 -6.14 4.55
C ALA A 350 24.99 -5.99 5.57
N VAL A 351 25.34 -4.76 5.92
CA VAL A 351 26.39 -4.45 6.91
C VAL A 351 26.05 -4.95 8.32
N ASP A 352 24.76 -5.14 8.63
CA ASP A 352 24.29 -5.58 9.94
C ASP A 352 24.66 -7.04 10.23
N THR A 353 25.06 -7.82 9.21
CA THR A 353 25.60 -9.18 9.37
C THR A 353 26.86 -9.26 10.23
N TYR A 354 27.52 -8.12 10.50
CA TYR A 354 28.64 -8.05 11.44
C TYR A 354 28.21 -8.04 12.91
N HIS A 355 26.96 -7.67 13.18
CA HIS A 355 26.48 -7.51 14.55
C HIS A 355 26.18 -8.88 15.20
N PRO A 356 26.63 -9.14 16.45
CA PRO A 356 26.41 -10.42 17.12
C PRO A 356 24.93 -10.81 17.24
N SER A 357 24.04 -9.86 17.53
CA SER A 357 22.60 -10.12 17.61
C SER A 357 22.01 -10.56 16.27
N MET A 358 22.45 -9.93 15.17
CA MET A 358 22.00 -10.28 13.82
C MET A 358 22.47 -11.68 13.47
N ARG A 359 23.74 -12.02 13.73
CA ARG A 359 24.26 -13.37 13.51
C ARG A 359 23.47 -14.42 14.30
N TYR A 360 23.22 -14.18 15.58
CA TYR A 360 22.38 -15.06 16.39
C TYR A 360 20.98 -15.23 15.78
N ALA A 361 20.30 -14.13 15.44
CA ALA A 361 18.96 -14.15 14.87
C ALA A 361 18.89 -14.92 13.53
N LEU A 362 19.86 -14.71 12.64
CA LEU A 362 19.94 -15.41 11.35
C LEU A 362 20.14 -16.92 11.52
N ALA A 363 20.98 -17.34 12.46
CA ALA A 363 21.15 -18.76 12.77
C ALA A 363 19.85 -19.40 13.30
N GLU A 364 19.13 -18.70 14.18
CA GLU A 364 17.84 -19.17 14.70
C GLU A 364 16.76 -19.22 13.61
N LEU A 365 16.72 -18.25 12.70
CA LEU A 365 15.80 -18.27 11.55
C LEU A 365 16.05 -19.46 10.61
N ARG A 366 17.33 -19.79 10.33
CA ARG A 366 17.65 -21.00 9.57
C ARG A 366 17.17 -22.27 10.24
N ARG A 367 17.41 -22.39 11.56
CA ARG A 367 16.93 -23.53 12.36
C ARG A 367 15.40 -23.62 12.35
N ALA A 368 14.72 -22.48 12.37
CA ALA A 368 13.26 -22.40 12.28
C ALA A 368 12.69 -22.66 10.87
N GLY A 369 13.55 -22.84 9.86
CA GLY A 369 13.14 -23.24 8.51
C GLY A 369 13.09 -22.12 7.48
N VAL A 370 13.45 -20.87 7.83
CA VAL A 370 13.57 -19.76 6.86
C VAL A 370 14.71 -20.07 5.88
N ARG A 371 14.47 -19.89 4.58
CA ARG A 371 15.39 -20.27 3.48
C ARG A 371 15.85 -19.08 2.65
N GLN A 372 14.98 -18.07 2.51
CA GLN A 372 15.21 -16.87 1.73
C GLN A 372 15.54 -15.70 2.66
N LEU A 373 16.50 -14.88 2.24
CA LEU A 373 16.95 -13.73 3.00
C LEU A 373 17.07 -12.53 2.09
N ARG A 374 16.29 -11.48 2.33
CA ARG A 374 16.43 -10.21 1.62
C ARG A 374 17.43 -9.31 2.34
N LEU A 375 18.27 -8.65 1.55
CA LEU A 375 19.25 -7.66 2.02
C LEU A 375 19.36 -6.47 1.08
N ARG A 376 19.62 -5.33 1.68
CA ARG A 376 19.74 -4.00 1.10
C ARG A 376 21.17 -3.48 1.15
N GLU A 377 21.46 -2.47 0.33
CA GLU A 377 22.71 -1.68 0.33
C GLU A 377 24.02 -2.46 0.18
N PHE A 378 24.13 -3.32 -0.84
CA PHE A 378 25.39 -4.00 -1.13
C PHE A 378 26.41 -3.10 -1.85
N MET A 379 26.00 -2.02 -2.53
CA MET A 379 26.94 -1.16 -3.25
C MET A 379 27.58 -0.12 -2.35
N GLN A 380 26.78 0.83 -1.87
CA GLN A 380 27.23 1.95 -1.04
C GLN A 380 27.55 1.47 0.38
N GLY A 381 26.63 0.74 1.03
CA GLY A 381 26.79 0.26 2.41
C GLY A 381 27.99 -0.66 2.62
N LEU A 382 28.29 -1.55 1.66
CA LEU A 382 29.49 -2.42 1.70
C LEU A 382 30.72 -1.80 1.00
N ARG A 383 30.57 -0.64 0.37
CA ARG A 383 31.64 0.14 -0.28
C ARG A 383 32.38 -0.61 -1.38
N ILE A 384 31.66 -1.28 -2.27
CA ILE A 384 32.29 -2.11 -3.31
C ILE A 384 33.02 -1.28 -4.37
N VAL A 385 32.65 -0.01 -4.58
CA VAL A 385 33.34 0.87 -5.51
C VAL A 385 34.49 1.56 -4.78
N LYS A 386 35.71 1.10 -5.06
CA LYS A 386 36.94 1.65 -4.49
C LYS A 386 37.36 2.92 -5.22
N ASN A 387 37.47 2.84 -6.54
CA ASN A 387 37.83 3.96 -7.41
C ASN A 387 36.92 4.00 -8.65
N LEU A 388 36.63 5.22 -9.15
CA LEU A 388 35.93 5.45 -10.40
C LEU A 388 36.59 6.64 -11.13
N ALA A 389 37.15 6.38 -12.31
CA ALA A 389 37.77 7.38 -13.14
C ALA A 389 36.74 8.14 -14.01
N PRO A 390 37.09 9.34 -14.52
CA PRO A 390 36.18 10.15 -15.34
C PRO A 390 35.71 9.49 -16.64
N ASP A 391 36.47 8.54 -17.20
CA ASP A 391 36.12 7.79 -18.41
C ASP A 391 35.14 6.63 -18.16
N GLY A 392 34.76 6.40 -16.89
CA GLY A 392 33.89 5.33 -16.46
C GLY A 392 34.60 4.02 -16.14
N SER A 393 35.93 3.95 -16.20
CA SER A 393 36.69 2.81 -15.67
C SER A 393 36.66 2.80 -14.13
N PHE A 394 36.55 1.62 -13.53
CA PHE A 394 36.37 1.47 -12.09
C PHE A 394 37.21 0.34 -11.50
N GLU A 395 37.48 0.45 -10.20
CA GLU A 395 38.10 -0.58 -9.38
C GLU A 395 37.13 -0.98 -8.27
N LEU A 396 36.92 -2.28 -8.10
CA LEU A 396 36.02 -2.83 -7.07
C LEU A 396 36.81 -3.50 -5.94
N ASP A 397 36.28 -3.41 -4.71
CA ASP A 397 36.79 -4.10 -3.53
C ASP A 397 35.65 -4.88 -2.84
N PHE A 398 35.70 -6.20 -2.93
CA PHE A 398 34.67 -7.09 -2.37
C PHE A 398 34.95 -7.52 -0.93
N THR A 399 35.98 -7.00 -0.25
CA THR A 399 36.38 -7.47 1.09
C THR A 399 35.23 -7.46 2.11
N ASN A 400 34.47 -6.37 2.16
CA ASN A 400 33.30 -6.25 3.04
C ASN A 400 32.13 -7.10 2.54
N ALA A 401 31.86 -7.07 1.24
CA ALA A 401 30.79 -7.85 0.64
C ALA A 401 30.96 -9.35 0.90
N ASP A 402 32.16 -9.88 0.67
CA ASP A 402 32.49 -11.28 0.90
C ASP A 402 32.38 -11.66 2.37
N ARG A 403 32.83 -10.80 3.29
CA ARG A 403 32.71 -11.04 4.74
C ARG A 403 31.24 -11.11 5.19
N ALA A 404 30.39 -10.23 4.68
CA ALA A 404 28.97 -10.21 4.99
C ALA A 404 28.24 -11.43 4.40
N LEU A 405 28.48 -11.70 3.12
CA LEU A 405 27.76 -12.72 2.35
C LEU A 405 28.23 -14.15 2.64
N ASP A 406 29.51 -14.38 2.96
CA ASP A 406 30.00 -15.74 3.31
C ASP A 406 29.27 -16.32 4.52
N TYR A 407 29.00 -15.48 5.52
CA TYR A 407 28.27 -15.93 6.71
C TYR A 407 26.86 -16.42 6.36
N VAL A 408 26.10 -15.64 5.58
CA VAL A 408 24.71 -15.98 5.28
C VAL A 408 24.56 -17.05 4.20
N VAL A 409 25.47 -17.08 3.21
CA VAL A 409 25.42 -18.02 2.10
C VAL A 409 26.15 -19.33 2.42
N ARG A 410 27.42 -19.27 2.84
CA ARG A 410 28.25 -20.48 3.00
C ARG A 410 28.04 -21.14 4.36
N GLU A 411 28.04 -20.35 5.43
CA GLU A 411 27.89 -20.92 6.79
C GLU A 411 26.44 -21.29 7.09
N LEU A 412 25.49 -20.43 6.70
CA LEU A 412 24.07 -20.63 7.00
C LEU A 412 23.27 -21.25 5.85
N GLY A 413 23.68 -21.11 4.59
CA GLY A 413 22.97 -21.68 3.45
C GLY A 413 21.65 -20.98 3.11
N PHE A 414 21.58 -19.66 3.26
CA PHE A 414 20.47 -18.86 2.72
C PHE A 414 20.60 -18.70 1.20
N ASP A 415 19.47 -18.74 0.50
CA ASP A 415 19.35 -18.15 -0.82
C ASP A 415 18.98 -16.67 -0.66
N LEU A 416 19.58 -15.80 -1.46
CA LEU A 416 19.46 -14.35 -1.27
C LEU A 416 18.38 -13.75 -2.16
N THR A 417 17.73 -12.70 -1.65
CA THR A 417 17.05 -11.70 -2.46
C THR A 417 17.84 -10.41 -2.34
N VAL A 418 18.57 -10.08 -3.38
CA VAL A 418 19.50 -8.95 -3.39
C VAL A 418 18.80 -7.75 -3.99
N THR A 419 18.63 -6.70 -3.20
CA THR A 419 18.17 -5.40 -3.71
C THR A 419 19.38 -4.64 -4.28
N VAL A 420 19.34 -4.41 -5.59
CA VAL A 420 20.37 -3.70 -6.36
C VAL A 420 20.20 -2.21 -6.17
N GLU A 421 20.89 -1.71 -5.16
CA GLU A 421 20.90 -0.34 -4.68
C GLU A 421 22.14 -0.09 -3.79
N SER A 422 22.35 1.13 -3.33
CA SER A 422 21.92 2.40 -3.92
C SER A 422 23.01 2.90 -4.89
N SER A 423 23.04 4.19 -5.21
CA SER A 423 24.15 4.72 -6.02
C SER A 423 25.41 4.80 -5.17
N PRO A 424 26.57 4.27 -5.61
CA PRO A 424 27.82 4.56 -4.93
C PRO A 424 28.11 6.06 -5.00
N ASN A 425 28.62 6.66 -3.93
CA ASN A 425 28.91 8.10 -3.86
C ASN A 425 29.76 8.61 -5.02
N GLN A 426 30.69 7.79 -5.52
CA GLN A 426 31.55 8.12 -6.65
C GLN A 426 30.76 8.28 -7.96
N LEU A 427 29.59 7.65 -8.10
CA LEU A 427 28.76 7.67 -9.31
C LEU A 427 27.50 8.54 -9.16
N SER A 428 27.11 8.90 -7.94
CA SER A 428 25.91 9.70 -7.69
C SER A 428 25.97 11.10 -8.32
N VAL A 429 24.83 11.61 -8.80
CA VAL A 429 24.70 13.03 -9.21
C VAL A 429 24.83 14.01 -8.04
N LYS A 430 24.62 13.52 -6.81
CA LYS A 430 24.81 14.27 -5.57
C LYS A 430 25.41 13.35 -4.50
N PRO A 431 26.75 13.27 -4.43
CA PRO A 431 27.43 12.49 -3.40
C PRO A 431 27.01 12.95 -2.00
N ASP A 432 26.79 12.01 -1.10
CA ASP A 432 26.49 12.27 0.31
C ASP A 432 27.52 11.51 1.17
N PRO A 433 28.65 12.14 1.53
CA PRO A 433 29.64 11.49 2.39
C PRO A 433 29.15 11.34 3.84
N GLY A 434 28.01 11.94 4.21
CA GLY A 434 27.44 11.90 5.56
C GLY A 434 26.62 10.64 5.86
N ASP A 435 26.04 10.00 4.85
CA ASP A 435 25.36 8.70 4.98
C ASP A 435 26.28 7.56 4.51
N PRO A 436 26.86 6.77 5.43
CA PRO A 436 27.74 5.68 5.05
C PRO A 436 26.99 4.45 4.53
N TYR A 437 25.66 4.40 4.63
CA TYR A 437 24.86 3.23 4.32
C TYR A 437 24.23 3.30 2.94
N ALA A 438 23.70 4.46 2.53
CA ALA A 438 22.95 4.61 1.28
C ALA A 438 23.13 5.98 0.61
N ASN A 439 22.91 6.05 -0.70
CA ASN A 439 22.73 7.32 -1.42
C ASN A 439 21.55 7.20 -2.42
N SER A 440 20.44 7.85 -2.07
CA SER A 440 19.18 7.83 -2.80
C SER A 440 19.18 8.63 -4.12
N HIS A 441 20.27 9.32 -4.48
CA HIS A 441 20.32 10.07 -5.74
C HIS A 441 20.71 9.14 -6.91
N PRO A 442 20.17 9.38 -8.13
CA PRO A 442 20.49 8.54 -9.28
C PRO A 442 21.98 8.62 -9.64
N PRO A 443 22.51 7.59 -10.33
CA PRO A 443 23.86 7.65 -10.88
C PRO A 443 23.92 8.64 -12.05
N ARG A 444 25.08 9.27 -12.24
CA ARG A 444 25.35 10.19 -13.36
C ARG A 444 25.53 9.48 -14.71
N ASP A 445 25.83 8.18 -14.69
CA ASP A 445 25.93 7.32 -15.88
C ASP A 445 25.36 5.92 -15.55
N ASN A 446 24.18 5.62 -16.09
CA ASN A 446 23.49 4.33 -15.91
C ASN A 446 24.24 3.15 -16.53
N ARG A 447 25.03 3.37 -17.60
CA ARG A 447 25.83 2.31 -18.23
C ARG A 447 26.98 1.91 -17.31
N VAL A 448 27.66 2.87 -16.69
CA VAL A 448 28.71 2.58 -15.69
C VAL A 448 28.11 1.85 -14.49
N TRP A 449 26.93 2.29 -14.02
CA TRP A 449 26.22 1.61 -12.93
C TRP A 449 25.89 0.15 -13.30
N GLY A 450 25.32 -0.09 -14.49
CA GLY A 450 25.04 -1.45 -14.99
C GLY A 450 26.28 -2.32 -15.11
N ASN A 451 27.42 -1.76 -15.54
CA ASN A 451 28.69 -2.49 -15.60
C ASN A 451 29.20 -2.90 -14.21
N ILE A 452 28.98 -2.07 -13.17
CA ILE A 452 29.30 -2.42 -11.78
C ILE A 452 28.38 -3.53 -11.28
N VAL A 453 27.08 -3.47 -11.58
CA VAL A 453 26.12 -4.57 -11.28
C VAL A 453 26.60 -5.87 -11.88
N LYS A 454 26.90 -5.87 -13.19
CA LYS A 454 27.41 -7.02 -13.93
C LYS A 454 28.67 -7.60 -13.30
N ALA A 455 29.64 -6.74 -12.93
CA ALA A 455 30.87 -7.18 -12.27
C ALA A 455 30.61 -7.80 -10.88
N ALA A 456 29.69 -7.24 -10.10
CA ALA A 456 29.31 -7.79 -8.80
C ALA A 456 28.63 -9.16 -8.92
N VAL A 457 27.68 -9.33 -9.86
CA VAL A 457 27.02 -10.63 -10.07
C VAL A 457 28.02 -11.67 -10.58
N ASN A 458 28.92 -11.31 -11.50
CA ASN A 458 29.99 -12.20 -11.95
C ASN A 458 30.87 -12.67 -10.79
N HIS A 459 31.30 -11.75 -9.91
CA HIS A 459 32.04 -12.09 -8.70
C HIS A 459 31.28 -13.06 -7.79
N TRP A 460 29.97 -12.87 -7.61
CA TRP A 460 29.16 -13.81 -6.83
C TRP A 460 29.06 -15.18 -7.49
N ILE A 461 28.96 -15.26 -8.82
CA ILE A 461 28.97 -16.55 -9.53
C ILE A 461 30.32 -17.25 -9.35
N ASP A 462 31.42 -16.51 -9.44
CA ASP A 462 32.77 -17.05 -9.21
C ASP A 462 32.96 -17.54 -7.77
N ARG A 463 32.43 -16.81 -6.79
CA ARG A 463 32.62 -17.10 -5.36
C ARG A 463 31.67 -18.17 -4.81
N TYR A 464 30.40 -18.13 -5.18
CA TYR A 464 29.35 -18.98 -4.60
C TYR A 464 28.88 -20.10 -5.54
N GLY A 465 29.30 -20.04 -6.81
CA GLY A 465 28.93 -21.01 -7.83
C GLY A 465 27.59 -20.69 -8.49
N ARG A 466 27.49 -21.12 -9.75
CA ARG A 466 26.32 -20.92 -10.62
C ARG A 466 25.02 -21.39 -9.98
N ASP A 467 25.00 -22.57 -9.38
CA ASP A 467 23.78 -23.16 -8.83
C ASP A 467 23.23 -22.39 -7.63
N ALA A 468 24.11 -21.80 -6.81
CA ALA A 468 23.68 -20.96 -5.69
C ALA A 468 23.09 -19.65 -6.22
N VAL A 469 23.79 -18.96 -7.11
CA VAL A 469 23.37 -17.66 -7.65
C VAL A 469 22.11 -17.77 -8.51
N ALA A 470 21.90 -18.89 -9.22
CA ALA A 470 20.67 -19.14 -9.98
C ALA A 470 19.41 -19.24 -9.10
N ARG A 471 19.55 -19.57 -7.81
CA ARG A 471 18.44 -19.56 -6.85
C ARG A 471 18.21 -18.19 -6.21
N TRP A 472 19.16 -17.26 -6.36
CA TRP A 472 19.01 -15.91 -5.82
C TRP A 472 18.01 -15.12 -6.67
N SER A 473 17.37 -14.16 -6.02
CA SER A 473 16.44 -13.23 -6.64
C SER A 473 17.05 -11.84 -6.66
N PHE A 474 16.94 -11.14 -7.78
CA PHE A 474 17.50 -9.80 -7.94
C PHE A 474 16.35 -8.81 -8.02
N GLU A 475 16.40 -7.74 -7.24
CA GLU A 475 15.39 -6.67 -7.23
C GLU A 475 16.08 -5.35 -7.59
N CYS A 476 15.47 -4.52 -8.41
CA CYS A 476 16.06 -3.25 -8.82
C CYS A 476 15.56 -2.11 -7.92
N TRP A 477 16.34 -1.78 -6.90
CA TRP A 477 16.08 -0.67 -5.97
C TRP A 477 14.92 -0.87 -4.98
N ASN A 478 14.97 -0.15 -3.86
CA ASN A 478 13.94 -0.12 -2.84
C ASN A 478 13.06 1.13 -2.88
N GLU A 479 11.75 0.93 -2.93
CA GLU A 479 10.68 1.94 -2.89
C GLU A 479 11.01 3.24 -3.66
N PRO A 480 11.41 3.17 -4.94
CA PRO A 480 11.83 4.37 -5.62
C PRO A 480 10.65 5.31 -5.92
N ASN A 481 9.41 4.90 -5.62
CA ASN A 481 8.18 5.71 -5.67
C ASN A 481 8.04 6.61 -4.44
N SER A 482 8.94 6.48 -3.47
CA SER A 482 9.06 7.36 -2.32
C SER A 482 10.29 8.24 -2.46
N SER A 483 10.10 9.56 -2.29
CA SER A 483 11.20 10.52 -2.31
C SER A 483 12.20 10.31 -1.16
N ALA A 484 11.90 9.46 -0.18
CA ALA A 484 12.87 9.04 0.85
C ALA A 484 13.97 8.14 0.26
N PHE A 485 13.61 7.24 -0.66
CA PHE A 485 14.50 6.19 -1.16
C PHE A 485 15.02 6.43 -2.59
N PHE A 486 14.38 7.30 -3.37
CA PHE A 486 14.91 7.73 -4.66
C PHE A 486 14.64 9.22 -4.91
N LYS A 487 15.68 9.98 -5.22
CA LYS A 487 15.62 11.45 -5.42
C LYS A 487 15.58 11.86 -6.90
N GLY A 488 15.59 10.89 -7.82
CA GLY A 488 15.46 11.13 -9.26
C GLY A 488 14.00 11.23 -9.70
N THR A 489 13.82 11.50 -10.99
CA THR A 489 12.51 11.47 -11.66
C THR A 489 12.11 10.06 -12.07
N ASP A 490 10.82 9.83 -12.33
CA ASP A 490 10.31 8.58 -12.88
C ASP A 490 11.07 8.13 -14.14
N ALA A 491 11.37 9.08 -15.05
CA ALA A 491 12.11 8.80 -16.27
C ALA A 491 13.53 8.30 -15.96
N GLN A 492 14.25 8.99 -15.07
CA GLN A 492 15.58 8.57 -14.62
C GLN A 492 15.55 7.18 -13.97
N PHE A 493 14.50 6.85 -13.21
CA PHE A 493 14.35 5.52 -12.64
C PHE A 493 14.12 4.46 -13.72
N THR A 494 13.24 4.70 -14.68
CA THR A 494 13.00 3.74 -15.77
C THR A 494 14.23 3.53 -16.66
N ASP A 495 15.08 4.56 -16.84
CA ASP A 495 16.38 4.43 -17.53
C ASP A 495 17.37 3.57 -16.71
N LEU A 496 17.39 3.72 -15.38
CA LEU A 496 18.20 2.90 -14.48
C LEU A 496 17.73 1.43 -14.49
N PHE A 497 16.42 1.21 -14.46
CA PHE A 497 15.82 -0.12 -14.54
C PHE A 497 16.16 -0.83 -15.86
N GLN A 498 16.21 -0.09 -16.98
CA GLN A 498 16.70 -0.65 -18.24
C GLN A 498 18.16 -1.11 -18.12
N ALA A 499 19.05 -0.29 -17.57
CA ALA A 499 20.46 -0.66 -17.40
C ALA A 499 20.63 -1.89 -16.48
N TYR A 500 19.77 -2.04 -15.47
CA TYR A 500 19.69 -3.24 -14.63
C TYR A 500 19.32 -4.48 -15.44
N LEU A 501 18.25 -4.42 -16.25
CA LEU A 501 17.82 -5.55 -17.08
C LEU A 501 18.88 -5.93 -18.14
N GLU A 502 19.54 -4.93 -18.72
CA GLU A 502 20.65 -5.13 -19.67
C GLU A 502 21.81 -5.85 -19.00
N ALA A 503 22.29 -5.35 -17.85
CA ALA A 503 23.40 -5.94 -17.11
C ALA A 503 23.15 -7.41 -16.74
N LEU A 504 21.97 -7.72 -16.19
CA LEU A 504 21.66 -9.11 -15.79
C LEU A 504 21.44 -10.02 -17.00
N THR A 505 20.84 -9.52 -18.09
CA THR A 505 20.71 -10.31 -19.34
C THR A 505 22.09 -10.65 -19.92
N GLU A 506 23.04 -9.73 -19.87
CA GLU A 506 24.41 -9.99 -20.32
C GLU A 506 25.11 -11.04 -19.45
N VAL A 507 24.95 -10.98 -18.12
CA VAL A 507 25.47 -12.01 -17.21
C VAL A 507 24.91 -13.39 -17.55
N GLU A 508 23.59 -13.49 -17.79
CA GLU A 508 22.96 -14.75 -18.18
C GLU A 508 23.58 -15.34 -19.46
N ALA A 509 23.86 -14.49 -20.46
CA ALA A 509 24.49 -14.91 -21.71
C ALA A 509 25.96 -15.31 -21.51
N GLU A 510 26.75 -14.49 -20.82
CA GLU A 510 28.19 -14.71 -20.60
C GLU A 510 28.47 -15.94 -19.73
N ARG A 511 27.64 -16.15 -18.71
CA ARG A 511 27.83 -17.22 -17.71
C ARG A 511 26.96 -18.44 -17.98
N ASN A 512 26.15 -18.41 -19.04
CA ASN A 512 25.17 -19.44 -19.40
C ASN A 512 24.30 -19.81 -18.19
N ILE A 513 23.81 -18.82 -17.43
CA ILE A 513 23.01 -19.00 -16.21
C ILE A 513 21.60 -18.46 -16.45
N GLN A 514 20.61 -18.98 -15.73
CA GLN A 514 19.30 -18.35 -15.63
C GLN A 514 19.21 -17.69 -14.26
N LEU A 515 19.11 -16.36 -14.23
CA LEU A 515 18.89 -15.59 -13.01
C LEU A 515 17.37 -15.48 -12.76
N ASN A 516 16.98 -15.23 -11.52
CA ASN A 516 15.60 -14.85 -11.20
C ASN A 516 15.54 -13.32 -11.05
N ILE A 517 15.12 -12.63 -12.12
CA ILE A 517 15.19 -11.17 -12.24
C ILE A 517 13.84 -10.54 -11.88
N GLY A 518 13.84 -9.54 -11.01
CA GLY A 518 12.63 -8.88 -10.50
C GLY A 518 12.43 -7.46 -11.00
N THR A 519 11.32 -6.87 -10.55
CA THR A 519 11.05 -5.42 -10.66
C THR A 519 11.81 -4.63 -9.57
N MET A 520 11.44 -3.37 -9.34
CA MET A 520 11.68 -2.70 -8.07
C MET A 520 10.74 -3.23 -6.98
N SER A 521 11.09 -3.04 -5.70
CA SER A 521 10.07 -3.08 -4.64
C SER A 521 9.39 -1.74 -4.50
N ALA A 522 8.11 -1.62 -4.84
CA ALA A 522 7.36 -0.38 -4.60
C ALA A 522 6.64 -0.42 -3.24
N PHE A 523 6.50 0.73 -2.59
CA PHE A 523 5.51 0.86 -1.50
C PHE A 523 4.11 0.74 -2.10
N GLU A 524 3.38 -0.31 -1.73
CA GLU A 524 2.09 -0.71 -2.29
C GLU A 524 2.07 -1.00 -3.81
N ALA A 525 0.93 -1.50 -4.29
CA ALA A 525 0.69 -1.64 -5.72
C ALA A 525 0.31 -0.28 -6.31
N THR A 526 1.20 0.34 -7.08
CA THR A 526 1.01 1.69 -7.63
C THR A 526 0.92 1.69 -9.15
N SER A 527 0.40 2.79 -9.72
CA SER A 527 0.38 2.98 -11.18
C SER A 527 1.78 3.10 -11.79
N TRP A 528 2.84 3.21 -10.98
CA TRP A 528 4.20 3.34 -11.49
C TRP A 528 4.74 2.06 -12.15
N PHE A 529 4.23 0.89 -11.76
CA PHE A 529 4.51 -0.37 -12.46
C PHE A 529 4.17 -0.31 -13.95
N PHE A 530 3.17 0.49 -14.35
CA PHE A 530 2.85 0.68 -15.77
C PHE A 530 4.02 1.32 -16.54
N ASN A 531 4.66 2.34 -15.97
CA ASN A 531 5.80 3.02 -16.58
C ASN A 531 7.00 2.07 -16.68
N LEU A 532 7.22 1.26 -15.64
CA LEU A 532 8.28 0.25 -15.60
C LEU A 532 8.10 -0.82 -16.70
N PHE A 533 6.92 -1.44 -16.77
CA PHE A 533 6.64 -2.50 -17.74
C PHE A 533 6.60 -1.97 -19.16
N GLU A 534 6.09 -0.76 -19.38
CA GLU A 534 6.13 -0.13 -20.70
C GLU A 534 7.57 0.14 -21.15
N ARG A 535 8.46 0.57 -20.23
CA ARG A 535 9.89 0.72 -20.56
C ARG A 535 10.56 -0.62 -20.88
N ALA A 536 10.29 -1.67 -20.11
CA ALA A 536 10.82 -3.00 -20.39
C ALA A 536 10.27 -3.54 -21.73
N ARG A 537 9.01 -3.26 -22.07
CA ARG A 537 8.39 -3.66 -23.34
C ARG A 537 9.01 -2.93 -24.52
N SER A 538 9.21 -1.62 -24.43
CA SER A 538 9.77 -0.81 -25.53
C SER A 538 11.22 -1.17 -25.88
N THR A 539 11.93 -1.80 -24.94
CA THR A 539 13.31 -2.30 -25.11
C THR A 539 13.38 -3.79 -25.43
N GLY A 540 12.24 -4.48 -25.56
CA GLY A 540 12.18 -5.92 -25.82
C GLY A 540 12.63 -6.79 -24.64
N LYS A 541 12.63 -6.25 -23.41
CA LYS A 541 13.11 -6.90 -22.19
C LYS A 541 12.00 -7.29 -21.21
N LEU A 542 10.73 -7.06 -21.53
CA LEU A 542 9.60 -7.43 -20.66
C LEU A 542 9.65 -8.90 -20.22
N ASP A 543 10.00 -9.81 -21.13
CA ASP A 543 10.09 -11.25 -20.85
C ASP A 543 11.26 -11.64 -19.94
N ARG A 544 12.21 -10.72 -19.67
CA ARG A 544 13.32 -10.93 -18.74
C ARG A 544 12.92 -10.71 -17.28
N ILE A 545 11.72 -10.21 -17.01
CA ILE A 545 11.21 -10.05 -15.64
C ILE A 545 10.55 -11.36 -15.22
N ASP A 546 11.11 -12.00 -14.20
CA ASP A 546 10.67 -13.28 -13.65
C ASP A 546 9.71 -13.16 -12.48
N PHE A 547 9.75 -12.06 -11.74
CA PHE A 547 8.82 -11.80 -10.63
C PHE A 547 8.54 -10.31 -10.45
N ILE A 548 7.44 -10.01 -9.77
CA ILE A 548 7.05 -8.65 -9.39
C ILE A 548 7.14 -8.55 -7.87
N SER A 549 7.81 -7.52 -7.38
CA SER A 549 7.97 -7.28 -5.94
C SER A 549 7.39 -5.96 -5.48
N PHE A 550 6.84 -5.94 -4.26
CA PHE A 550 6.26 -4.74 -3.63
C PHE A 550 6.12 -4.96 -2.13
N HIS A 551 5.94 -3.88 -1.38
CA HIS A 551 5.85 -3.89 0.07
C HIS A 551 4.43 -3.60 0.53
N LEU A 552 4.01 -4.24 1.63
CA LEU A 552 2.70 -4.01 2.22
C LEU A 552 2.77 -3.98 3.74
N TYR A 553 2.16 -2.96 4.34
CA TYR A 553 2.07 -2.80 5.78
C TYR A 553 0.63 -2.46 6.17
N ALA A 554 0.05 -3.24 7.08
CA ALA A 554 -1.28 -2.97 7.60
C ALA A 554 -1.61 -3.76 8.88
N GLY A 555 -2.68 -3.42 9.57
CA GLY A 555 -3.23 -4.20 10.69
C GLY A 555 -2.97 -3.56 12.06
N PHE A 556 -1.80 -2.95 12.28
CA PHE A 556 -1.62 -1.96 13.36
C PHE A 556 -1.70 -0.54 12.83
N ILE A 557 -1.44 -0.37 11.52
CA ILE A 557 -1.74 0.82 10.75
C ILE A 557 -2.74 0.46 9.65
N GLY A 558 -3.73 1.31 9.40
CA GLY A 558 -4.75 1.05 8.36
C GLY A 558 -5.54 -0.27 8.53
N SER A 559 -6.32 -0.62 7.51
CA SER A 559 -7.16 -1.84 7.48
C SER A 559 -6.35 -3.05 7.02
N LEU A 560 -6.54 -4.21 7.66
CA LEU A 560 -5.94 -5.47 7.19
C LEU A 560 -6.37 -5.84 5.76
N GLU A 561 -7.56 -5.39 5.34
CA GLU A 561 -8.08 -5.59 3.98
C GLU A 561 -7.27 -4.82 2.91
N SER A 562 -6.38 -3.90 3.33
CA SER A 562 -5.37 -3.29 2.45
C SER A 562 -4.49 -4.31 1.76
N PHE A 563 -4.15 -5.42 2.44
CA PHE A 563 -3.33 -6.48 1.86
C PHE A 563 -3.99 -7.12 0.64
N THR A 564 -5.25 -7.58 0.78
CA THR A 564 -5.98 -8.25 -0.30
C THR A 564 -6.27 -7.29 -1.45
N ARG A 565 -6.62 -6.03 -1.14
CA ARG A 565 -6.83 -4.99 -2.15
C ARG A 565 -5.58 -4.74 -3.00
N ASN A 566 -4.43 -4.55 -2.36
CA ASN A 566 -3.18 -4.29 -3.06
C ASN A 566 -2.72 -5.48 -3.90
N ILE A 567 -2.87 -6.71 -3.41
CA ILE A 567 -2.58 -7.93 -4.18
C ILE A 567 -3.48 -7.99 -5.43
N ALA A 568 -4.78 -7.77 -5.28
CA ALA A 568 -5.71 -7.75 -6.41
C ALA A 568 -5.39 -6.62 -7.41
N ARG A 569 -5.00 -5.45 -6.92
CA ARG A 569 -4.55 -4.32 -7.76
C ARG A 569 -3.31 -4.71 -8.55
N MET A 570 -2.29 -5.29 -7.94
CA MET A 570 -1.07 -5.71 -8.64
C MET A 570 -1.37 -6.77 -9.70
N ARG A 571 -2.24 -7.75 -9.41
CA ARG A 571 -2.69 -8.73 -10.41
C ARG A 571 -3.38 -8.06 -11.61
N ARG A 572 -4.22 -7.05 -11.37
CA ARG A 572 -4.84 -6.27 -12.47
C ARG A 572 -3.80 -5.53 -13.30
N ILE A 573 -2.84 -4.86 -12.68
CA ILE A 573 -1.75 -4.16 -13.39
C ILE A 573 -0.95 -5.16 -14.24
N ALA A 574 -0.55 -6.30 -13.65
CA ALA A 574 0.23 -7.33 -14.33
C ALA A 574 -0.53 -7.97 -15.51
N ALA A 575 -1.85 -8.15 -15.39
CA ALA A 575 -2.71 -8.69 -16.45
C ALA A 575 -2.66 -7.90 -17.76
N GLU A 576 -2.28 -6.64 -17.70
CA GLU A 576 -2.21 -5.77 -18.87
C GLU A 576 -0.89 -5.87 -19.65
N PHE A 577 0.12 -6.50 -19.07
CA PHE A 577 1.45 -6.64 -19.66
C PHE A 577 1.84 -8.12 -19.75
N PRO A 578 1.13 -8.99 -20.52
CA PRO A 578 1.58 -10.37 -20.69
C PRO A 578 3.07 -10.43 -21.10
N PRO A 579 3.89 -11.29 -20.46
CA PRO A 579 3.50 -12.40 -19.58
C PRO A 579 3.46 -12.07 -18.08
N MET A 580 3.46 -10.80 -17.67
CA MET A 580 3.47 -10.39 -16.26
C MET A 580 2.30 -10.96 -15.45
N ASP A 581 1.17 -11.23 -16.11
CA ASP A 581 -0.01 -11.88 -15.55
C ASP A 581 0.28 -13.24 -14.89
N LYS A 582 1.30 -13.95 -15.41
CA LYS A 582 1.73 -15.27 -14.94
C LYS A 582 2.92 -15.22 -13.99
N ARG A 583 3.53 -14.05 -13.81
CA ARG A 583 4.72 -13.94 -12.96
C ARG A 583 4.34 -14.03 -11.47
N PRO A 584 5.18 -14.66 -10.65
CA PRO A 584 5.05 -14.64 -9.19
C PRO A 584 4.98 -13.22 -8.65
N LEU A 585 4.19 -13.06 -7.58
CA LEU A 585 4.21 -11.87 -6.74
C LEU A 585 4.97 -12.17 -5.45
N TYR A 586 5.99 -11.35 -5.16
CA TYR A 586 6.75 -11.39 -3.92
C TYR A 586 6.45 -10.14 -3.08
N LEU A 587 6.08 -10.35 -1.82
CA LEU A 587 6.03 -9.28 -0.84
C LEU A 587 7.41 -9.17 -0.18
N THR A 588 8.30 -8.40 -0.78
CA THR A 588 9.71 -8.31 -0.33
C THR A 588 9.90 -7.56 0.98
N GLU A 589 8.86 -6.90 1.47
CA GLU A 589 8.68 -6.52 2.86
C GLU A 589 7.20 -6.58 3.24
N TYR A 590 6.91 -7.09 4.45
CA TYR A 590 5.63 -6.87 5.10
C TYR A 590 5.76 -6.85 6.63
N ASN A 591 4.93 -6.06 7.30
CA ASN A 591 4.71 -6.13 8.75
C ASN A 591 3.38 -5.43 9.12
N ALA A 592 3.03 -5.42 10.40
CA ALA A 592 1.83 -4.78 10.90
C ALA A 592 1.92 -3.23 10.93
N ASN A 593 3.15 -2.69 10.93
CA ASN A 593 3.48 -1.27 10.98
C ASN A 593 4.80 -1.01 10.21
N THR A 594 5.02 0.23 9.75
CA THR A 594 6.28 0.71 9.14
C THR A 594 7.22 1.36 10.15
N MET A 595 6.74 1.67 11.35
CA MET A 595 7.46 2.36 12.42
C MET A 595 7.42 1.57 13.72
N ASN A 596 8.22 1.99 14.71
CA ASN A 596 8.21 1.41 16.04
C ASN A 596 6.81 1.52 16.69
N ASP A 597 6.36 0.41 17.25
CA ASP A 597 5.09 0.26 17.93
C ASP A 597 5.22 -0.84 18.97
N VAL A 598 4.93 -0.52 20.24
CA VAL A 598 5.07 -1.46 21.37
C VAL A 598 4.30 -2.77 21.15
N LYS A 599 3.24 -2.75 20.33
CA LYS A 599 2.45 -3.95 19.99
C LYS A 599 3.26 -4.98 19.21
N LEU A 600 4.30 -4.57 18.48
CA LEU A 600 5.15 -5.45 17.68
C LEU A 600 5.97 -6.43 18.54
N ASP A 601 6.18 -6.09 19.83
CA ASP A 601 6.89 -6.93 20.80
C ASP A 601 6.00 -8.02 21.42
N THR A 602 4.68 -7.92 21.23
CA THR A 602 3.69 -8.75 21.92
C THR A 602 3.25 -9.96 21.11
N GLY A 603 2.38 -10.80 21.71
CA GLY A 603 1.70 -11.89 21.02
C GLY A 603 0.86 -11.44 19.82
N ALA A 604 0.44 -10.17 19.78
CA ALA A 604 -0.35 -9.62 18.68
C ALA A 604 0.35 -9.72 17.33
N ASN A 605 1.66 -9.48 17.28
CA ASN A 605 2.41 -9.59 16.03
C ASN A 605 2.59 -11.05 15.59
N ALA A 606 2.61 -11.99 16.54
CA ALA A 606 2.57 -13.43 16.24
C ALA A 606 1.22 -13.84 15.64
N ALA A 607 0.12 -13.38 16.25
CA ALA A 607 -1.24 -13.63 15.75
C ALA A 607 -1.45 -13.01 14.36
N PHE A 608 -0.97 -11.78 14.17
CA PHE A 608 -0.94 -11.08 12.89
C PHE A 608 -0.21 -11.89 11.82
N ALA A 609 1.01 -12.37 12.09
CA ALA A 609 1.81 -13.13 11.12
C ALA A 609 1.05 -14.36 10.57
N VAL A 610 0.31 -15.08 11.42
CA VAL A 610 -0.53 -16.22 11.01
C VAL A 610 -1.75 -15.76 10.20
N LYS A 611 -2.40 -14.66 10.62
CA LYS A 611 -3.56 -14.09 9.91
C LYS A 611 -3.19 -13.67 8.48
N VAL A 612 -2.09 -12.94 8.31
CA VAL A 612 -1.66 -12.48 6.98
C VAL A 612 -1.11 -13.61 6.13
N ALA A 613 -0.46 -14.63 6.72
CA ALA A 613 -0.07 -15.83 5.96
C ALA A 613 -1.28 -16.48 5.27
N ARG A 614 -2.45 -16.53 5.94
CA ARG A 614 -3.70 -16.98 5.32
C ARG A 614 -4.12 -16.10 4.14
N LEU A 615 -4.09 -14.77 4.32
CA LEU A 615 -4.48 -13.81 3.28
C LEU A 615 -3.55 -13.89 2.06
N PHE A 616 -2.24 -14.04 2.29
CA PHE A 616 -1.22 -14.14 1.24
C PHE A 616 -1.36 -15.43 0.44
N LEU A 617 -1.62 -16.55 1.12
CA LEU A 617 -1.93 -17.82 0.45
C LEU A 617 -3.19 -17.72 -0.43
N ASP A 618 -4.23 -17.03 0.04
CA ASP A 618 -5.46 -16.82 -0.73
C ASP A 618 -5.27 -15.84 -1.90
N GLY A 619 -4.40 -14.84 -1.72
CA GLY A 619 -4.01 -13.87 -2.77
C GLY A 619 -3.01 -14.42 -3.79
N GLY A 620 -2.51 -15.64 -3.61
CA GLY A 620 -1.51 -16.23 -4.50
C GLY A 620 -0.16 -15.52 -4.46
N ILE A 621 0.25 -15.04 -3.28
CA ILE A 621 1.62 -14.59 -3.03
C ILE A 621 2.53 -15.82 -2.91
N GLU A 622 3.69 -15.78 -3.55
CA GLU A 622 4.61 -16.92 -3.57
C GLU A 622 5.73 -16.80 -2.54
N ARG A 623 6.10 -15.56 -2.16
CA ARG A 623 7.05 -15.27 -1.08
C ARG A 623 6.64 -14.01 -0.35
N ALA A 624 6.74 -14.01 0.97
CA ALA A 624 6.50 -12.84 1.81
C ALA A 624 7.58 -12.75 2.89
N TYR A 625 8.32 -11.64 2.89
CA TYR A 625 9.49 -11.42 3.73
C TYR A 625 9.07 -10.61 4.94
N PHE A 626 9.12 -11.24 6.12
CA PHE A 626 8.82 -10.53 7.35
C PHE A 626 9.86 -9.43 7.56
N PHE A 627 9.42 -8.17 7.58
CA PHE A 627 10.27 -7.02 7.82
C PHE A 627 10.24 -6.67 9.30
N CYS A 628 11.24 -6.98 10.11
CA CYS A 628 12.60 -7.42 9.73
C CYS A 628 13.16 -8.52 10.65
N VAL A 629 14.42 -8.92 10.43
CA VAL A 629 15.09 -9.93 11.25
C VAL A 629 15.32 -9.42 12.69
N CYS A 630 15.99 -8.29 12.85
CA CYS A 630 16.26 -7.64 14.12
C CYS A 630 15.72 -6.21 14.13
N ASP A 631 15.30 -5.72 15.29
CA ASP A 631 15.08 -4.28 15.47
C ASP A 631 16.29 -3.48 14.98
N HIS A 632 16.03 -2.34 14.36
CA HIS A 632 17.07 -1.51 13.74
C HIS A 632 18.22 -1.24 14.70
N LEU A 633 19.38 -1.82 14.37
CA LEU A 633 20.55 -1.84 15.24
C LEU A 633 21.17 -0.44 15.44
N TYR A 634 20.86 0.51 14.55
CA TYR A 634 21.32 1.89 14.58
C TYR A 634 20.40 2.84 15.37
N LEU A 635 19.21 2.40 15.84
CA LEU A 635 18.22 3.24 16.55
C LEU A 635 18.12 2.96 18.06
N TYR A 636 19.16 2.39 18.66
CA TYR A 636 19.09 1.82 20.00
C TYR A 636 18.96 2.85 21.13
N SER A 637 17.93 2.72 22.00
CA SER A 637 17.70 3.65 23.13
C SER A 637 18.11 3.11 24.51
N GLY A 638 18.69 1.90 24.57
CA GLY A 638 19.18 1.31 25.83
C GLY A 638 18.15 0.44 26.57
N ARG A 639 17.08 0.00 25.90
CA ARG A 639 16.16 -1.04 26.40
C ARG A 639 16.16 -2.28 25.50
N HIS A 640 15.77 -3.42 26.07
CA HIS A 640 15.68 -4.67 25.31
C HIS A 640 14.51 -4.69 24.34
N PHE A 641 13.35 -4.17 24.74
CA PHE A 641 12.13 -4.10 23.95
C PHE A 641 11.68 -2.65 23.84
N GLU A 642 11.51 -2.18 22.60
CA GLU A 642 11.27 -0.77 22.25
C GLU A 642 10.18 -0.61 21.19
N GLY A 643 9.46 -1.70 20.87
CA GLY A 643 8.47 -1.76 19.81
C GLY A 643 9.08 -1.84 18.41
N GLY A 644 10.32 -2.30 18.24
CA GLY A 644 10.92 -2.37 16.92
C GLY A 644 10.29 -3.43 16.00
N LEU A 645 10.56 -3.31 14.71
CA LEU A 645 9.96 -4.12 13.64
C LEU A 645 10.44 -5.59 13.59
N GLY A 646 11.50 -5.93 14.33
CA GLY A 646 12.20 -7.20 14.21
C GLY A 646 11.45 -8.42 14.76
N LEU A 647 11.71 -9.59 14.18
CA LEU A 647 11.44 -10.89 14.81
C LEU A 647 12.28 -11.11 16.07
N PHE A 648 13.41 -10.41 16.17
CA PHE A 648 14.30 -10.35 17.31
C PHE A 648 14.50 -8.91 17.74
N THR A 649 14.73 -8.69 19.03
CA THR A 649 15.17 -7.39 19.53
C THR A 649 16.59 -7.06 19.04
N ALA A 650 17.00 -5.79 19.16
CA ALA A 650 18.37 -5.37 18.85
C ALA A 650 19.43 -6.06 19.75
N SER A 651 19.04 -6.52 20.94
CA SER A 651 19.87 -7.36 21.83
C SER A 651 19.77 -8.87 21.53
N GLY A 652 19.13 -9.27 20.44
CA GLY A 652 19.04 -10.67 19.99
C GLY A 652 18.12 -11.55 20.84
N ILE A 653 17.04 -11.00 21.40
CA ILE A 653 15.98 -11.78 22.07
C ILE A 653 14.90 -12.10 21.03
N PRO A 654 14.51 -13.37 20.81
CA PRO A 654 13.41 -13.71 19.90
C PRO A 654 12.09 -13.19 20.47
N LYS A 655 11.30 -12.51 19.65
CA LYS A 655 9.95 -12.04 19.99
C LYS A 655 8.90 -13.14 19.73
N PRO A 656 7.67 -13.01 20.24
CA PRO A 656 6.59 -13.97 19.95
C PRO A 656 6.37 -14.22 18.44
N ALA A 657 6.55 -13.19 17.60
CA ALA A 657 6.41 -13.31 16.14
C ALA A 657 7.38 -14.34 15.52
N PHE A 658 8.58 -14.53 16.08
CA PHE A 658 9.50 -15.58 15.64
C PHE A 658 8.87 -16.97 15.79
N ASN A 659 8.14 -17.22 16.88
CA ASN A 659 7.46 -18.50 17.10
C ASN A 659 6.32 -18.73 16.10
N ALA A 660 5.60 -17.68 15.69
CA ALA A 660 4.61 -17.80 14.61
C ALA A 660 5.25 -18.23 13.29
N VAL A 661 6.39 -17.64 12.91
CA VAL A 661 7.17 -18.04 11.72
C VAL A 661 7.67 -19.49 11.84
N ALA A 662 8.16 -19.89 13.02
CA ALA A 662 8.60 -21.27 13.26
C ALA A 662 7.44 -22.29 13.17
N LEU A 663 6.25 -21.95 13.68
CA LEU A 663 5.06 -22.79 13.59
C LEU A 663 4.52 -22.89 12.16
N LEU A 664 4.49 -21.78 11.41
CA LEU A 664 4.14 -21.80 9.99
C LEU A 664 5.08 -22.73 9.21
N ASN A 665 6.37 -22.73 9.54
CA ASN A 665 7.35 -23.62 8.91
C ASN A 665 7.11 -25.12 9.13
N ARG A 666 6.35 -25.52 10.17
CA ARG A 666 5.94 -26.92 10.37
C ARG A 666 4.90 -27.41 9.36
N LEU A 667 4.33 -26.51 8.57
CA LEU A 667 3.44 -26.84 7.45
C LEU A 667 4.20 -27.11 6.15
N THR A 668 5.52 -27.00 6.14
CA THR A 668 6.35 -27.35 4.97
C THR A 668 6.11 -28.81 4.58
N GLY A 669 5.84 -29.06 3.30
CA GLY A 669 5.50 -30.40 2.81
C GLY A 669 4.04 -30.81 3.02
N ASN A 670 3.23 -30.03 3.73
CA ASN A 670 1.82 -30.33 3.93
C ASN A 670 0.97 -29.91 2.71
N ARG A 671 -0.10 -30.67 2.45
CA ARG A 671 -1.22 -30.23 1.62
C ARG A 671 -2.13 -29.31 2.42
N ARG A 672 -2.47 -28.15 1.87
CA ARG A 672 -3.35 -27.16 2.47
C ARG A 672 -4.76 -27.73 2.64
N LEU A 673 -5.34 -27.58 3.82
CA LEU A 673 -6.73 -27.92 4.09
C LEU A 673 -7.62 -26.68 3.92
N PRO A 674 -8.81 -26.80 3.29
CA PRO A 674 -9.79 -25.72 3.26
C PRO A 674 -10.20 -25.31 4.67
N VAL A 675 -10.25 -23.99 4.92
CA VAL A 675 -10.65 -23.40 6.21
C VAL A 675 -11.73 -22.35 5.96
N SER A 676 -12.73 -22.32 6.84
CA SER A 676 -13.72 -21.23 6.92
C SER A 676 -13.99 -20.87 8.38
N SER A 677 -14.27 -19.59 8.64
CA SER A 677 -14.57 -19.07 9.98
C SER A 677 -15.98 -18.49 10.04
N SER A 678 -16.65 -18.61 11.18
CA SER A 678 -17.97 -18.00 11.40
C SER A 678 -17.93 -16.48 11.49
N ASN A 679 -16.83 -15.93 12.02
CA ASN A 679 -16.65 -14.51 12.30
C ASN A 679 -15.17 -14.22 12.58
N ASP A 680 -14.79 -12.95 12.44
CA ASP A 680 -13.52 -12.46 12.97
C ASP A 680 -13.62 -12.28 14.51
N PRO A 681 -12.48 -12.35 15.23
CA PRO A 681 -11.10 -12.41 14.73
C PRO A 681 -10.57 -13.81 14.38
N PHE A 682 -11.37 -14.86 14.52
CA PHE A 682 -10.92 -16.24 14.36
C PHE A 682 -10.55 -16.59 12.91
N ASP A 683 -9.34 -17.09 12.70
CA ASP A 683 -8.87 -17.60 11.41
C ASP A 683 -7.85 -18.72 11.61
N ALA A 684 -7.55 -19.48 10.55
CA ALA A 684 -6.52 -20.51 10.63
C ALA A 684 -5.84 -20.83 9.30
N VAL A 685 -4.59 -21.29 9.41
CA VAL A 685 -3.88 -22.02 8.36
C VAL A 685 -3.81 -23.48 8.78
N ALA A 686 -4.31 -24.39 7.93
CA ALA A 686 -4.34 -25.82 8.24
C ALA A 686 -3.73 -26.65 7.11
N GLY A 687 -3.03 -27.72 7.48
CA GLY A 687 -2.39 -28.63 6.53
C GLY A 687 -2.35 -30.07 7.01
N VAL A 688 -2.18 -30.99 6.07
CA VAL A 688 -1.93 -32.40 6.33
C VAL A 688 -0.63 -32.84 5.66
N ASP A 689 0.23 -33.56 6.37
CA ASP A 689 1.43 -34.18 5.77
C ASP A 689 1.13 -35.54 5.08
N GLU A 690 2.15 -36.13 4.47
CA GLU A 690 2.06 -37.43 3.79
C GLU A 690 1.68 -38.59 4.70
N ASN A 691 1.98 -38.48 6.00
CA ASN A 691 1.65 -39.48 7.02
C ASN A 691 0.23 -39.29 7.58
N GLY A 692 -0.51 -38.29 7.08
CA GLY A 692 -1.89 -38.01 7.48
C GLY A 692 -2.03 -37.19 8.76
N ALA A 693 -0.92 -36.71 9.35
CA ALA A 693 -0.97 -35.84 10.52
C ALA A 693 -1.47 -34.45 10.13
N VAL A 694 -2.45 -33.96 10.88
CA VAL A 694 -3.10 -32.66 10.63
C VAL A 694 -2.53 -31.62 11.57
N ARG A 695 -2.13 -30.48 11.02
CA ARG A 695 -1.69 -29.30 11.80
C ARG A 695 -2.66 -28.16 11.53
N VAL A 696 -3.20 -27.56 12.58
CA VAL A 696 -4.08 -26.39 12.51
C VAL A 696 -3.42 -25.26 13.29
N LEU A 697 -3.00 -24.21 12.60
CA LEU A 697 -2.48 -23.00 13.21
C LEU A 697 -3.59 -21.96 13.28
N LEU A 698 -4.24 -21.87 14.44
CA LEU A 698 -5.29 -20.91 14.75
C LEU A 698 -4.67 -19.57 15.13
N THR A 699 -5.29 -18.48 14.67
CA THR A 699 -5.04 -17.11 15.11
C THR A 699 -6.34 -16.47 15.58
N THR A 700 -6.21 -15.60 16.59
CA THR A 700 -7.27 -14.72 17.12
C THR A 700 -6.89 -13.26 16.97
N PHE A 701 -6.09 -12.93 15.94
CA PHE A 701 -5.66 -11.56 15.68
C PHE A 701 -6.85 -10.61 15.48
N ASP A 702 -6.95 -9.62 16.35
CA ASP A 702 -8.00 -8.62 16.36
C ASP A 702 -7.42 -7.25 16.03
N GLU A 703 -7.58 -6.81 14.79
CA GLU A 703 -7.14 -5.48 14.36
C GLU A 703 -7.85 -4.35 15.13
N LEU A 704 -8.99 -4.62 15.77
CA LEU A 704 -9.73 -3.61 16.53
C LEU A 704 -9.20 -3.46 17.96
N GLN A 705 -8.64 -4.53 18.52
CA GLN A 705 -8.14 -4.58 19.88
C GLN A 705 -6.81 -5.32 19.94
N PRO A 706 -5.76 -4.88 19.22
CA PRO A 706 -4.53 -5.65 19.08
C PRO A 706 -3.76 -5.85 20.40
N GLU A 707 -4.12 -5.13 21.46
CA GLU A 707 -3.53 -5.27 22.81
C GLU A 707 -4.36 -6.14 23.76
N ALA A 708 -5.59 -6.52 23.36
CA ALA A 708 -6.45 -7.33 24.20
C ALA A 708 -5.94 -8.77 24.30
N ALA A 709 -6.00 -9.34 25.50
CA ALA A 709 -5.66 -10.74 25.78
C ALA A 709 -6.83 -11.49 26.45
N ALA A 710 -8.07 -11.02 26.23
CA ALA A 710 -9.26 -11.65 26.81
C ALA A 710 -9.45 -13.07 26.28
N ALA A 711 -10.02 -13.96 27.10
CA ALA A 711 -10.35 -15.32 26.68
C ALA A 711 -11.37 -15.31 25.52
N ALA A 712 -11.08 -16.07 24.47
CA ALA A 712 -11.86 -16.14 23.24
C ALA A 712 -12.22 -17.61 22.96
N ARG A 713 -13.48 -17.99 23.14
CA ARG A 713 -13.92 -19.39 22.99
C ARG A 713 -14.00 -19.78 21.53
N VAL A 714 -13.34 -20.87 21.14
CA VAL A 714 -13.37 -21.32 19.75
C VAL A 714 -13.62 -22.80 19.66
N ARG A 715 -14.52 -23.18 18.75
CA ARG A 715 -14.69 -24.56 18.33
C ARG A 715 -13.99 -24.80 17.00
N LEU A 716 -13.05 -25.74 16.98
CA LEU A 716 -12.56 -26.32 15.74
C LEU A 716 -13.50 -27.47 15.34
N GLU A 717 -14.05 -27.41 14.13
CA GLU A 717 -14.79 -28.51 13.53
C GLU A 717 -13.98 -29.05 12.34
N LEU A 718 -13.40 -30.25 12.49
CA LEU A 718 -12.68 -30.90 11.42
C LEU A 718 -13.55 -31.98 10.79
N ASP A 719 -13.74 -31.96 9.47
CA ASP A 719 -14.25 -33.13 8.75
C ASP A 719 -13.20 -34.25 8.81
N TRP A 720 -13.50 -35.28 9.60
CA TRP A 720 -12.61 -36.38 9.93
C TRP A 720 -13.00 -37.67 9.18
N THR A 721 -13.76 -37.55 8.10
CA THR A 721 -14.17 -38.69 7.27
C THR A 721 -12.96 -39.46 6.76
N GLY A 722 -12.98 -40.79 6.89
CA GLY A 722 -11.93 -41.67 6.38
C GLY A 722 -10.62 -41.67 7.18
N ARG A 723 -10.57 -41.05 8.37
CA ARG A 723 -9.36 -40.96 9.19
C ARG A 723 -9.48 -41.75 10.50
N SER A 724 -8.33 -42.19 11.02
CA SER A 724 -8.25 -42.91 12.29
C SER A 724 -8.75 -42.05 13.46
N ARG A 725 -9.51 -42.66 14.37
CA ARG A 725 -9.92 -42.03 15.64
C ARG A 725 -8.91 -42.24 16.78
N ASN A 726 -7.88 -43.06 16.57
CA ASN A 726 -6.76 -43.19 17.50
C ASN A 726 -5.83 -41.99 17.31
N ILE A 727 -6.11 -40.90 18.04
CA ILE A 727 -5.39 -39.64 17.95
C ILE A 727 -4.95 -39.19 19.33
N ALA A 728 -3.83 -38.47 19.40
CA ALA A 728 -3.38 -37.81 20.62
C ALA A 728 -3.02 -36.36 20.30
N PRO A 729 -4.03 -35.46 20.19
CA PRO A 729 -3.79 -34.08 19.78
C PRO A 729 -2.94 -33.33 20.80
N LEU A 730 -1.98 -32.55 20.29
CA LEU A 730 -1.12 -31.66 21.07
C LEU A 730 -1.44 -30.21 20.74
N LEU A 731 -1.24 -29.35 21.73
CA LEU A 731 -1.42 -27.92 21.68
C LEU A 731 -0.07 -27.25 21.89
N ILE A 732 0.25 -26.25 21.05
CA ILE A 732 1.36 -25.34 21.26
C ILE A 732 0.78 -23.93 21.23
N ARG A 733 1.14 -23.11 22.23
CA ARG A 733 0.56 -21.78 22.44
C ARG A 733 1.64 -20.70 22.37
N VAL A 734 1.29 -19.57 21.76
CA VAL A 734 2.04 -18.32 21.81
C VAL A 734 1.03 -17.25 22.23
N ASP A 735 1.03 -16.91 23.52
CA ASP A 735 0.06 -16.02 24.17
C ASP A 735 0.71 -15.28 25.35
N SER A 736 -0.06 -14.65 26.24
CA SER A 736 0.50 -13.89 27.37
C SER A 736 1.29 -14.76 28.37
N ALA A 737 1.00 -16.06 28.42
CA ALA A 737 1.57 -17.00 29.39
C ALA A 737 2.53 -18.03 28.78
N HIS A 738 2.53 -18.20 27.46
CA HIS A 738 3.28 -19.24 26.76
C HIS A 738 4.16 -18.66 25.65
N ALA A 739 5.43 -19.09 25.61
CA ALA A 739 6.38 -18.80 24.54
C ALA A 739 6.47 -17.29 24.21
N ASN A 740 6.66 -16.48 25.25
CA ASN A 740 6.58 -15.02 25.20
C ASN A 740 7.70 -14.36 26.01
N SER A 741 8.76 -13.95 25.30
CA SER A 741 9.90 -13.23 25.88
C SER A 741 9.55 -11.85 26.43
N HIS A 742 8.64 -11.12 25.77
CA HIS A 742 8.25 -9.77 26.17
C HIS A 742 7.50 -9.79 27.51
N ALA A 743 6.60 -10.76 27.71
CA ALA A 743 5.91 -10.93 29.00
C ALA A 743 6.90 -11.22 30.14
N ALA A 744 7.92 -12.05 29.89
CA ALA A 744 8.98 -12.31 30.87
C ALA A 744 9.83 -11.06 31.18
N TYR A 745 10.13 -10.26 30.17
CA TYR A 745 10.80 -8.96 30.32
C TYR A 745 9.99 -7.98 31.16
N GLN A 746 8.68 -7.86 30.91
CA GLN A 746 7.78 -7.03 31.70
C GLN A 746 7.72 -7.50 33.16
N LYS A 747 7.61 -8.81 33.39
CA LYS A 747 7.62 -9.41 34.73
C LYS A 747 8.93 -9.15 35.50
N ALA A 748 10.05 -9.03 34.79
CA ALA A 748 11.35 -8.67 35.37
C ALA A 748 11.49 -7.16 35.68
N GLY A 749 10.44 -6.36 35.49
CA GLY A 749 10.46 -4.92 35.73
C GLY A 749 10.98 -4.09 34.54
N SER A 750 11.03 -4.67 33.34
CA SER A 750 11.51 -4.01 32.11
C SER A 750 12.91 -3.39 32.25
N PRO A 751 13.94 -4.16 32.69
CA PRO A 751 15.26 -3.62 32.98
C PRO A 751 15.95 -3.08 31.72
N THR A 752 16.75 -2.03 31.87
CA THR A 752 17.65 -1.58 30.79
C THR A 752 18.72 -2.64 30.52
N ILE A 753 19.35 -2.60 29.36
CA ILE A 753 20.42 -3.58 29.03
C ILE A 753 21.61 -3.44 29.97
N ALA A 754 21.91 -2.20 30.41
CA ALA A 754 22.97 -1.97 31.38
C ALA A 754 22.67 -2.64 32.73
N ALA A 755 21.39 -2.63 33.15
CA ALA A 755 20.96 -3.27 34.40
C ALA A 755 20.85 -4.79 34.29
N HIS A 756 20.53 -5.33 33.11
CA HIS A 756 20.33 -6.77 32.89
C HIS A 756 20.90 -7.25 31.55
N PRO A 757 22.24 -7.27 31.37
CA PRO A 757 22.85 -7.59 30.08
C PRO A 757 22.67 -9.06 29.64
N ASP A 758 22.43 -9.99 30.57
CA ASP A 758 22.15 -11.39 30.23
C ASP A 758 20.73 -11.55 29.68
N VAL A 759 20.64 -11.89 28.39
CA VAL A 759 19.37 -12.09 27.68
C VAL A 759 18.82 -13.52 27.77
N THR A 760 19.57 -14.45 28.38
CA THR A 760 19.23 -15.88 28.44
C THR A 760 17.86 -16.17 29.07
N PRO A 761 17.46 -15.52 30.19
CA PRO A 761 16.14 -15.76 30.77
C PRO A 761 14.99 -15.42 29.81
N PHE A 762 15.11 -14.33 29.05
CA PHE A 762 14.09 -13.90 28.09
C PHE A 762 14.05 -14.81 26.86
N ARG A 763 15.20 -15.31 26.40
CA ARG A 763 15.28 -16.32 25.33
C ARG A 763 14.56 -17.61 25.73
N ARG A 764 14.82 -18.13 26.93
CA ARG A 764 14.16 -19.34 27.45
C ARG A 764 12.65 -19.18 27.61
N ALA A 765 12.19 -17.98 28.00
CA ALA A 765 10.77 -17.69 28.12
C ALA A 765 10.02 -17.75 26.77
N ASN A 766 10.74 -17.62 25.65
CA ASN A 766 10.18 -17.73 24.30
C ASN A 766 10.09 -19.19 23.78
N GLU A 767 10.57 -20.18 24.53
CA GLU A 767 10.54 -21.57 24.09
C GLU A 767 9.10 -22.12 24.03
N MET A 768 8.75 -22.72 22.89
CA MET A 768 7.46 -23.38 22.69
C MET A 768 7.42 -24.74 23.39
N LYS A 769 6.36 -25.00 24.17
CA LYS A 769 6.15 -26.26 24.88
C LYS A 769 4.83 -26.91 24.46
N PRO A 770 4.84 -28.15 23.93
CA PRO A 770 3.62 -28.86 23.60
C PRO A 770 2.92 -29.39 24.86
N GLU A 771 1.59 -29.33 24.87
CA GLU A 771 0.74 -29.88 25.93
C GLU A 771 -0.43 -30.70 25.34
N PRO A 772 -1.00 -31.68 26.05
CA PRO A 772 -2.11 -32.48 25.52
C PRO A 772 -3.41 -31.66 25.44
N VAL A 773 -4.16 -31.82 24.34
CA VAL A 773 -5.50 -31.25 24.21
C VAL A 773 -6.47 -31.97 25.16
N LYS A 774 -7.05 -31.21 26.10
CA LYS A 774 -7.91 -31.76 27.17
C LYS A 774 -9.36 -31.99 26.75
N LYS A 775 -9.87 -31.27 25.75
CA LYS A 775 -11.30 -31.27 25.37
C LYS A 775 -11.49 -31.47 23.87
N PHE A 776 -11.62 -32.73 23.47
CA PHE A 776 -12.04 -33.10 22.11
C PHE A 776 -13.02 -34.28 22.13
N ARG A 777 -13.84 -34.40 21.08
CA ARG A 777 -14.78 -35.51 20.90
C ARG A 777 -15.08 -35.74 19.42
N PHE A 778 -15.56 -36.94 19.11
CA PHE A 778 -16.13 -37.23 17.80
C PHE A 778 -17.65 -37.04 17.82
N ALA A 779 -18.19 -36.36 16.79
CA ALA A 779 -19.62 -36.22 16.57
C ALA A 779 -19.93 -36.62 15.11
N GLY A 780 -20.40 -37.85 14.92
CA GLY A 780 -20.48 -38.46 13.60
C GLY A 780 -19.09 -38.53 12.95
N ASN A 781 -18.94 -37.97 11.75
CA ASN A 781 -17.66 -37.91 11.04
C ASN A 781 -16.81 -36.69 11.38
N LYS A 782 -17.24 -35.85 12.34
CA LYS A 782 -16.48 -34.66 12.73
C LYS A 782 -15.63 -34.93 13.97
N LEU A 783 -14.40 -34.41 13.97
CA LEU A 783 -13.62 -34.18 15.18
C LEU A 783 -13.89 -32.76 15.66
N LEU A 784 -14.38 -32.64 16.90
CA LEU A 784 -14.67 -31.36 17.55
C LEU A 784 -13.63 -31.11 18.63
N ILE A 785 -12.95 -29.96 18.58
CA ILE A 785 -12.00 -29.52 19.60
C ILE A 785 -12.47 -28.18 20.13
N ASP A 786 -12.76 -28.09 21.43
CA ASP A 786 -13.16 -26.86 22.09
C ASP A 786 -11.92 -26.25 22.78
N LEU A 787 -11.54 -25.05 22.37
CA LEU A 787 -10.37 -24.32 22.87
C LEU A 787 -10.79 -22.97 23.47
N GLU A 788 -9.94 -22.43 24.34
CA GLU A 788 -10.11 -21.12 24.96
C GLU A 788 -8.78 -20.35 24.89
N PRO A 789 -8.30 -20.00 23.67
CA PRO A 789 -7.16 -19.11 23.48
C PRO A 789 -7.46 -17.70 24.02
N GLU A 790 -6.41 -16.87 24.12
CA GLU A 790 -6.55 -15.44 24.30
C GLU A 790 -6.80 -14.75 22.95
N LEU A 791 -7.40 -13.57 22.94
CA LEU A 791 -7.30 -12.66 21.78
C LEU A 791 -5.83 -12.36 21.48
N ASN A 792 -5.54 -12.09 20.21
CA ASN A 792 -4.18 -11.78 19.76
C ASN A 792 -3.14 -12.84 20.11
N SER A 793 -3.53 -14.12 20.00
CA SER A 793 -2.66 -15.26 20.24
C SER A 793 -2.59 -16.21 19.05
N VAL A 794 -1.60 -17.09 19.09
CA VAL A 794 -1.45 -18.21 18.17
C VAL A 794 -1.60 -19.52 18.93
N THR A 795 -2.40 -20.42 18.37
CA THR A 795 -2.60 -21.76 18.92
C THR A 795 -2.42 -22.79 17.80
N CYS A 796 -1.39 -23.63 17.90
CA CYS A 796 -1.18 -24.74 17.00
C CYS A 796 -1.75 -26.02 17.60
N VAL A 797 -2.64 -26.70 16.86
CA VAL A 797 -3.11 -28.05 17.18
C VAL A 797 -2.48 -29.04 16.22
N GLU A 798 -1.66 -29.95 16.75
CA GLU A 798 -1.05 -31.05 16.00
C GLU A 798 -1.80 -32.35 16.31
N ILE A 799 -2.40 -32.96 15.29
CA ILE A 799 -3.29 -34.12 15.40
C ILE A 799 -2.63 -35.27 14.63
N ALA A 800 -2.04 -36.18 15.36
CA ALA A 800 -1.39 -37.37 14.81
C ALA A 800 -1.75 -38.61 15.66
N PRO A 801 -1.60 -39.83 15.10
CA PRO A 801 -1.60 -41.06 15.87
C PRO A 801 -0.56 -41.02 17.02
N PRO A 802 -0.80 -41.70 18.15
CA PRO A 802 0.20 -41.81 19.22
C PRO A 802 1.50 -42.47 18.77
N GLU A 803 1.42 -43.36 17.77
CA GLU A 803 2.51 -44.21 17.27
C GLU A 803 3.44 -43.51 16.26
N SER A 804 3.00 -42.36 15.71
CA SER A 804 3.80 -41.55 14.78
C SER A 804 4.63 -40.48 15.50
N ARG A 805 4.90 -40.69 16.79
CA ARG A 805 5.63 -39.76 17.66
C ARG A 805 7.08 -40.15 17.80
#